data_AF-K2RTE7-F1
#
_entry.id   AF-K2RTE7-F1
#
_cell.length_a   1.000
_cell.length_b   1.000
_cell.length_c   1.000
_cell.angle_alpha   90.00
_cell.angle_beta   90.00
_cell.angle_gamma   90.00
#
_symmetry.space_group_name_H-M   'P 1'
#
loop_
_entity.id
_entity.type
_entity.pdbx_description
1 polymer ?
#
loop_
_entity_poly.entity_id
_entity_poly.type
_entity_poly.pdbx_seq_one_letter_code
_entity_poly.pdbx_strand_id
1 'polypeptide(L)'
;MSAPQANDAEKNIEIWKVKKLIKRLEAARGNGTSMISLIIPPKDQVSRAAKMLAEEFGTASNIKSRVNRLSVLSAITSTQQRLKLYSKVPPNGLVIYCGEIITQEGKERKINIDFEPFKPINTSLYLCDNKFHTEALSELLESDQKFGFIIMDGNGALFGTLSGNTREVVHKFSVDLPKKHGRGGQSALRFARLREEKRHNYVRKVAELAVQNFITNDKVNVAGLILAGSADFKNDLNQSDLFDQRLQAKVIKVVDVSYGGENGFNQAIELASETLSNVKFIQEKKLINRYFDEISQDSGKVCYGIEDTLKALELGACEILIVYENLEVQRWTLKDSEGGEVILHTNKTQEEDRSLFMDKNTGQEMEIVDQMPFLEWLAEKYRDFGATLEFVSDRSSEGNQFVKGFGGIGAILRYKVNFEQLADYSDDDEFYDDGKEEEPDAALDSFDESRYTFQPVVNIEDVFSAVQAGSADYGVVPIENSSNGAVIFTLDLFADLKDRYPDILICGEAYAWGQCKAFLNTHLRGVERQDCSSTSRAAEEAARDASGASAAVSSAMAAKMQGLDFLAKGINDRDDNTTRFFVLRRRAAEEAEADGEGFRPREWEGGESGGVDGDADMEAWKSLVSFTVDHNDPGALADSLAVFKPYKLNLTSINTRPSGVEKWNYIFFVEFRGRRLAGKEGAVNAALSDLGNVARNWRWLGSWESKLAT
;
A
#
# COMPACT_ATOMS: atom_id res chain seq x y z
N MET A 1 3.86 34.90 20.01
CA MET A 1 3.96 33.44 19.78
C MET A 1 4.15 33.25 18.29
N SER A 2 5.36 32.90 17.86
CA SER A 2 5.70 32.65 16.46
C SER A 2 4.97 31.39 15.99
N ALA A 3 4.22 31.48 14.89
CA ALA A 3 3.58 30.32 14.28
C ALA A 3 4.62 29.20 14.06
N PRO A 4 4.28 27.93 14.37
CA PRO A 4 5.17 26.81 14.07
C PRO A 4 5.52 26.86 12.57
N GLN A 5 6.81 26.74 12.24
CA GLN A 5 7.23 26.66 10.85
C GLN A 5 6.52 25.48 10.18
N ALA A 6 5.74 25.76 9.13
CA ALA A 6 5.03 24.75 8.37
C ALA A 6 6.00 23.66 7.90
N ASN A 7 5.62 22.40 8.11
CA ASN A 7 6.37 21.24 7.63
C ASN A 7 6.48 21.32 6.10
N ASP A 8 7.59 20.84 5.51
CA ASP A 8 7.78 20.91 4.05
C ASP A 8 6.67 20.17 3.29
N ALA A 9 6.12 19.11 3.89
CA ALA A 9 4.90 18.43 3.45
C ALA A 9 3.68 19.36 3.35
N GLU A 10 3.45 20.21 4.36
CA GLU A 10 2.32 21.14 4.40
C GLU A 10 2.43 22.22 3.31
N LYS A 11 3.65 22.70 3.06
CA LYS A 11 3.89 23.60 1.93
C LYS A 11 3.57 22.93 0.61
N ASN A 12 3.92 21.65 0.45
CA ASN A 12 3.59 20.90 -0.75
C ASN A 12 2.07 20.73 -0.93
N ILE A 13 1.33 20.53 0.15
CA ILE A 13 -0.15 20.46 0.12
C ILE A 13 -0.76 21.79 -0.32
N GLU A 14 -0.30 22.92 0.24
CA GLU A 14 -0.78 24.25 -0.16
C GLU A 14 -0.41 24.58 -1.61
N ILE A 15 0.79 24.20 -2.05
CA ILE A 15 1.21 24.28 -3.46
C ILE A 15 0.27 23.45 -4.36
N TRP A 16 -0.10 22.24 -3.94
CA TRP A 16 -1.03 21.39 -4.67
C TRP A 16 -2.44 22.00 -4.75
N LYS A 17 -2.97 22.55 -3.64
CA LYS A 17 -4.26 23.25 -3.63
C LYS A 17 -4.27 24.42 -4.61
N VAL A 18 -3.22 25.24 -4.61
CA VAL A 18 -3.09 26.37 -5.54
C VAL A 18 -2.94 25.89 -6.99
N LYS A 19 -2.17 24.82 -7.27
CA LYS A 19 -2.10 24.21 -8.62
C LYS A 19 -3.47 23.77 -9.13
N LYS A 20 -4.24 23.09 -8.28
CA LYS A 20 -5.58 22.62 -8.64
C LYS A 20 -6.54 23.77 -8.86
N LEU A 21 -6.45 24.81 -8.03
CA LEU A 21 -7.21 26.04 -8.20
C LEU A 21 -6.87 26.74 -9.52
N ILE A 22 -5.59 26.87 -9.88
CA ILE A 22 -5.18 27.44 -11.17
C ILE A 22 -5.77 26.65 -12.32
N LYS A 23 -5.67 25.31 -12.29
CA LYS A 23 -6.25 24.43 -13.32
C LYS A 23 -7.77 24.63 -13.44
N ARG A 24 -8.48 24.79 -12.32
CA ARG A 24 -9.92 25.11 -12.29
C ARG A 24 -10.22 26.49 -12.89
N LEU A 25 -9.42 27.50 -12.55
CA LEU A 25 -9.59 28.88 -13.03
C LEU A 25 -9.28 29.02 -14.52
N GLU A 26 -8.26 28.33 -15.03
CA GLU A 26 -7.88 28.33 -16.45
C GLU A 26 -8.90 27.59 -17.35
N ALA A 27 -9.52 26.53 -16.82
CA ALA A 27 -10.59 25.81 -17.51
C ALA A 27 -11.88 26.63 -17.58
N ALA A 28 -12.08 27.58 -16.66
CA ALA A 28 -13.26 28.40 -16.58
C ALA A 28 -13.29 29.47 -17.68
N ARG A 29 -14.33 29.45 -18.52
CA ARG A 29 -14.55 30.48 -19.55
C ARG A 29 -15.89 31.17 -19.34
N GLY A 30 -15.86 32.51 -19.40
CA GLY A 30 -17.04 33.36 -19.32
C GLY A 30 -17.56 33.76 -20.70
N ASN A 31 -18.85 34.09 -20.77
CA ASN A 31 -19.44 34.75 -21.94
C ASN A 31 -19.19 36.26 -21.86
N GLY A 32 -18.20 36.76 -22.61
CA GLY A 32 -17.86 38.19 -22.65
C GLY A 32 -16.83 38.59 -21.59
N THR A 33 -16.75 39.88 -21.27
CA THR A 33 -15.73 40.44 -20.37
C THR A 33 -16.27 40.56 -18.94
N SER A 34 -16.58 39.44 -18.30
CA SER A 34 -17.21 39.41 -16.96
C SER A 34 -16.35 38.74 -15.88
N MET A 35 -15.11 38.35 -16.21
CA MET A 35 -14.20 37.65 -15.32
C MET A 35 -13.19 38.64 -14.74
N ILE A 36 -13.28 38.91 -13.44
CA ILE A 36 -12.40 39.82 -12.73
C ILE A 36 -11.32 39.01 -12.01
N SER A 37 -10.07 39.37 -12.29
CA SER A 37 -8.88 38.89 -11.57
C SER A 37 -8.26 40.07 -10.84
N LEU A 38 -8.33 40.06 -9.50
CA LEU A 38 -7.80 41.12 -8.63
C LEU A 38 -6.75 40.55 -7.69
N ILE A 39 -5.53 41.09 -7.74
CA ILE A 39 -4.41 40.71 -6.88
C ILE A 39 -3.89 41.98 -6.20
N ILE A 40 -3.83 41.94 -4.88
CA ILE A 40 -3.39 43.04 -4.03
C ILE A 40 -2.12 42.61 -3.29
N PRO A 41 -0.98 43.32 -3.48
CA PRO A 41 0.28 42.97 -2.84
C PRO A 41 0.22 43.26 -1.33
N PRO A 42 1.07 42.60 -0.53
CA PRO A 42 1.14 42.86 0.90
C PRO A 42 1.58 44.31 1.14
N LYS A 43 1.09 44.89 2.24
CA LYS A 43 1.27 46.30 2.65
C LYS A 43 0.46 47.34 1.86
N ASP A 44 -0.23 46.98 0.78
CA ASP A 44 -1.19 47.91 0.16
C ASP A 44 -2.46 48.07 1.02
N GLN A 45 -3.22 49.13 0.77
CA GLN A 45 -4.46 49.42 1.51
C GLN A 45 -5.69 48.91 0.76
N VAL A 46 -6.57 48.20 1.47
CA VAL A 46 -7.87 47.73 0.95
C VAL A 46 -8.72 48.88 0.39
N SER A 47 -8.64 50.06 1.02
CA SER A 47 -9.35 51.28 0.61
C SER A 47 -8.99 51.72 -0.81
N ARG A 48 -7.73 51.55 -1.23
CA ARG A 48 -7.26 51.89 -2.58
C ARG A 48 -7.92 51.00 -3.63
N ALA A 49 -7.95 49.69 -3.40
CA ALA A 49 -8.61 48.73 -4.28
C ALA A 49 -10.14 48.95 -4.31
N ALA A 50 -10.76 49.26 -3.17
CA ALA A 50 -12.18 49.58 -3.10
C ALA A 50 -12.55 50.83 -3.91
N LYS A 51 -11.70 51.88 -3.84
CA LYS A 51 -11.87 53.10 -4.65
C LYS A 51 -11.74 52.81 -6.14
N MET A 52 -10.73 52.06 -6.54
CA MET A 52 -10.54 51.64 -7.93
C MET A 52 -11.76 50.88 -8.46
N LEU A 53 -12.28 49.89 -7.70
CA LEU A 53 -13.48 49.15 -8.10
C LEU A 53 -14.73 50.05 -8.23
N ALA A 54 -14.83 51.12 -7.44
CA ALA A 54 -15.94 52.08 -7.55
C ALA A 54 -15.84 52.95 -8.81
N GLU A 55 -14.62 53.35 -9.20
CA GLU A 55 -14.36 54.06 -10.46
C GLU A 55 -14.66 53.17 -11.67
N GLU A 56 -14.24 51.90 -11.61
CA GLU A 56 -14.52 50.90 -12.64
C GLU A 56 -16.00 50.58 -12.78
N PHE A 57 -16.75 50.53 -11.66
CA PHE A 57 -18.21 50.40 -11.68
C PHE A 57 -18.87 51.57 -12.43
N GLY A 58 -18.40 52.81 -12.19
CA GLY A 58 -18.86 53.99 -12.89
C GLY A 58 -18.60 53.92 -14.41
N THR A 59 -17.39 53.50 -14.79
CA THR A 59 -17.01 53.35 -16.21
C THR A 59 -17.82 52.24 -16.90
N ALA A 60 -18.02 51.10 -16.23
CA ALA A 60 -18.78 49.97 -16.74
C ALA A 60 -20.27 50.32 -17.00
N SER A 61 -20.83 51.29 -16.29
CA SER A 61 -22.22 51.74 -16.51
C SER A 61 -22.47 52.31 -17.92
N ASN A 62 -21.42 52.80 -18.58
CA ASN A 62 -21.45 53.37 -19.93
C ASN A 62 -21.38 52.32 -21.06
N ILE A 63 -21.25 51.02 -20.73
CA ILE A 63 -21.23 49.95 -21.74
C ILE A 63 -22.57 49.90 -22.49
N LYS A 64 -22.50 49.93 -23.84
CA LYS A 64 -23.69 49.97 -24.71
C LYS A 64 -24.47 48.65 -24.75
N SER A 65 -23.77 47.52 -24.68
CA SER A 65 -24.40 46.20 -24.66
C SER A 65 -25.07 45.96 -23.32
N ARG A 66 -26.41 45.82 -23.31
CA ARG A 66 -27.20 45.62 -22.08
C ARG A 66 -26.75 44.38 -21.29
N VAL A 67 -26.52 43.27 -22.00
CA VAL A 67 -26.11 41.99 -21.39
C VAL A 67 -24.71 42.09 -20.79
N ASN A 68 -23.73 42.53 -21.58
CA ASN A 68 -22.34 42.66 -21.11
C ASN A 68 -22.23 43.66 -19.95
N ARG A 69 -22.97 44.77 -20.01
CA ARG A 69 -23.00 45.76 -18.93
C ARG A 69 -23.50 45.14 -17.62
N LEU A 70 -24.59 44.39 -17.65
CA LEU A 70 -25.16 43.78 -16.44
C LEU A 70 -24.19 42.76 -15.83
N SER A 71 -23.54 41.93 -16.65
CA SER A 71 -22.55 40.95 -16.19
C SER A 71 -21.32 41.62 -15.56
N VAL A 72 -20.78 42.68 -16.18
CA VAL A 72 -19.64 43.43 -15.63
C VAL A 72 -20.00 44.09 -14.30
N LEU A 73 -21.16 44.76 -14.22
CA LEU A 73 -21.60 45.41 -12.97
C LEU A 73 -21.87 44.38 -11.86
N SER A 74 -22.43 43.22 -12.20
CA SER A 74 -22.65 42.08 -11.28
C SER A 74 -21.32 41.56 -10.73
N ALA A 75 -20.31 41.37 -11.59
CA ALA A 75 -18.98 40.92 -11.20
C ALA A 75 -18.28 41.93 -10.29
N ILE A 76 -18.24 43.22 -10.65
CA ILE A 76 -17.60 44.28 -9.82
C ILE A 76 -18.29 44.38 -8.47
N THR A 77 -19.62 44.32 -8.42
CA THR A 77 -20.39 44.33 -7.17
C THR A 77 -20.02 43.15 -6.27
N SER A 78 -19.86 41.96 -6.87
CA SER A 78 -19.47 40.75 -6.15
C SER A 78 -18.05 40.88 -5.57
N THR A 79 -17.09 41.39 -6.37
CA THR A 79 -15.72 41.67 -5.91
C THR A 79 -15.70 42.68 -4.77
N GLN A 80 -16.50 43.76 -4.86
CA GLN A 80 -16.60 44.76 -3.79
C GLN A 80 -17.18 44.17 -2.50
N GLN A 81 -18.17 43.27 -2.59
CA GLN A 81 -18.73 42.60 -1.42
C GLN A 81 -17.71 41.69 -0.74
N ARG A 82 -16.90 40.96 -1.52
CA ARG A 82 -15.81 40.12 -1.00
C ARG A 82 -14.72 40.96 -0.34
N LEU A 83 -14.30 42.04 -1.00
CA LEU A 83 -13.27 42.94 -0.47
C LEU A 83 -13.66 43.56 0.88
N LYS A 84 -14.95 43.79 1.13
CA LYS A 84 -15.47 44.30 2.42
C LYS A 84 -15.28 43.33 3.60
N LEU A 85 -15.11 42.03 3.34
CA LEU A 85 -14.82 41.05 4.39
C LEU A 85 -13.44 41.25 5.01
N TYR A 86 -12.52 41.92 4.29
CA TYR A 86 -11.16 42.18 4.72
C TYR A 86 -11.00 43.62 5.21
N SER A 87 -10.66 43.78 6.49
CA SER A 87 -10.35 45.10 7.06
C SER A 87 -8.96 45.61 6.65
N LYS A 88 -8.02 44.69 6.43
CA LYS A 88 -6.64 44.95 6.00
C LYS A 88 -6.18 43.82 5.07
N VAL A 89 -5.26 44.14 4.17
CA VAL A 89 -4.61 43.13 3.31
C VAL A 89 -3.80 42.17 4.21
N PRO A 90 -3.99 40.84 4.07
CA PRO A 90 -3.21 39.84 4.79
C PRO A 90 -1.69 39.94 4.53
N PRO A 91 -0.84 39.35 5.38
CA PRO A 91 0.62 39.50 5.30
C PRO A 91 1.25 39.01 4.00
N ASN A 92 0.65 38.04 3.31
CA ASN A 92 1.14 37.53 2.01
C ASN A 92 0.46 38.18 0.79
N GLY A 93 -0.51 39.08 1.00
CA GLY A 93 -1.33 39.68 -0.05
C GLY A 93 -2.75 39.10 -0.09
N LEU A 94 -3.54 39.52 -1.07
CA LEU A 94 -4.92 39.07 -1.26
C LEU A 94 -5.19 38.81 -2.74
N VAL A 95 -5.79 37.65 -3.04
CA VAL A 95 -6.20 37.27 -4.40
C VAL A 95 -7.71 37.09 -4.41
N ILE A 96 -8.38 37.72 -5.37
CA ILE A 96 -9.83 37.65 -5.57
C ILE A 96 -10.13 37.35 -7.04
N TYR A 97 -10.86 36.26 -7.27
CA TYR A 97 -11.43 35.91 -8.57
C TYR A 97 -12.96 35.93 -8.50
N CYS A 98 -13.59 36.76 -9.32
CA CYS A 98 -15.04 36.91 -9.37
C CYS A 98 -15.52 36.89 -10.82
N GLY A 99 -16.56 36.13 -11.12
CA GLY A 99 -17.13 36.11 -12.47
C GLY A 99 -18.29 35.13 -12.64
N GLU A 100 -18.94 35.20 -13.80
CA GLU A 100 -20.03 34.31 -14.21
C GLU A 100 -19.50 33.33 -15.27
N ILE A 101 -19.51 32.04 -14.97
CA ILE A 101 -19.04 30.98 -15.87
C ILE A 101 -20.19 30.10 -16.34
N ILE A 102 -20.02 29.50 -17.51
CA ILE A 102 -20.99 28.54 -18.04
C ILE A 102 -20.56 27.14 -17.59
N THR A 103 -21.46 26.45 -16.90
CA THR A 103 -21.28 25.05 -16.53
C THR A 103 -21.51 24.12 -17.73
N GLN A 104 -21.09 22.85 -17.64
CA GLN A 104 -21.30 21.86 -18.73
C GLN A 104 -22.79 21.66 -19.06
N GLU A 105 -23.70 21.92 -18.11
CA GLU A 105 -25.15 21.89 -18.31
C GLU A 105 -25.72 23.15 -18.99
N GLY A 106 -24.87 24.11 -19.39
CA GLY A 106 -25.29 25.37 -20.00
C GLY A 106 -25.91 26.38 -19.01
N LYS A 107 -25.92 26.09 -17.71
CA LYS A 107 -26.35 27.04 -16.66
C LYS A 107 -25.23 27.99 -16.27
N GLU A 108 -25.57 29.26 -16.06
CA GLU A 108 -24.65 30.28 -15.55
C GLU A 108 -24.43 30.11 -14.04
N ARG A 109 -23.17 29.95 -13.61
CA ARG A 109 -22.77 29.85 -12.20
C ARG A 109 -21.83 31.00 -11.85
N LYS A 110 -22.14 31.70 -10.76
CA LYS A 110 -21.26 32.73 -10.18
C LYS A 110 -20.13 32.06 -9.40
N ILE A 111 -18.89 32.38 -9.75
CA ILE A 111 -17.69 32.01 -9.00
C ILE A 111 -17.22 33.24 -8.24
N ASN A 112 -17.03 33.08 -6.94
CA ASN A 112 -16.41 34.06 -6.05
C ASN A 112 -15.38 33.32 -5.19
N ILE A 113 -14.10 33.56 -5.44
CA ILE A 113 -13.00 32.92 -4.73
C ILE A 113 -12.09 34.01 -4.20
N ASP A 114 -11.89 34.03 -2.89
CA ASP A 114 -11.00 34.93 -2.19
C ASP A 114 -10.12 34.15 -1.22
N PHE A 115 -8.80 34.36 -1.30
CA PHE A 115 -7.84 33.68 -0.43
C PHE A 115 -6.54 34.46 -0.26
N GLU A 116 -5.82 34.17 0.83
CA GLU A 116 -4.45 34.63 1.05
C GLU A 116 -3.46 33.62 0.43
N PRO A 117 -2.52 34.04 -0.44
CA PRO A 117 -1.52 33.16 -1.01
C PRO A 117 -0.51 32.67 0.05
N PHE A 118 0.07 31.49 -0.16
CA PHE A 118 1.05 30.90 0.75
C PHE A 118 2.43 31.59 0.74
N LYS A 119 2.69 32.41 -0.29
CA LYS A 119 3.88 33.25 -0.44
C LYS A 119 3.48 34.70 -0.72
N PRO A 120 4.25 35.69 -0.22
CA PRO A 120 4.02 37.10 -0.53
C PRO A 120 4.06 37.39 -2.04
N ILE A 121 2.98 37.97 -2.58
CA ILE A 121 2.91 38.38 -4.00
C ILE A 121 3.28 39.86 -4.13
N ASN A 122 4.30 40.20 -4.92
CA ASN A 122 4.68 41.61 -5.16
C ASN A 122 3.91 42.28 -6.31
N THR A 123 3.17 41.50 -7.10
CA THR A 123 2.45 41.97 -8.29
C THR A 123 1.05 42.47 -7.91
N SER A 124 0.72 43.69 -8.32
CA SER A 124 -0.65 44.21 -8.27
C SER A 124 -1.29 44.01 -9.63
N LEU A 125 -2.45 43.36 -9.69
CA LEU A 125 -3.17 43.05 -10.93
C LEU A 125 -4.66 43.37 -10.79
N TYR A 126 -5.23 44.05 -11.77
CA TYR A 126 -6.67 44.15 -11.96
C TYR A 126 -6.96 44.01 -13.45
N LEU A 127 -7.66 42.95 -13.83
CA LEU A 127 -8.08 42.70 -15.21
C LEU A 127 -9.52 42.20 -15.23
N CYS A 128 -10.28 42.66 -16.22
CA CYS A 128 -11.63 42.21 -16.54
C CYS A 128 -11.61 41.65 -17.98
N ASP A 129 -11.74 40.33 -18.11
CA ASP A 129 -11.59 39.62 -19.39
C ASP A 129 -12.62 38.48 -19.50
N ASN A 130 -12.53 37.65 -20.54
CA ASN A 130 -13.34 36.44 -20.72
C ASN A 130 -12.77 35.17 -20.04
N LYS A 131 -11.57 35.30 -19.45
CA LYS A 131 -10.85 34.26 -18.71
C LYS A 131 -10.26 34.84 -17.43
N PHE A 132 -9.97 33.99 -16.45
CA PHE A 132 -9.17 34.39 -15.30
C PHE A 132 -7.68 34.43 -15.65
N HIS A 133 -6.98 35.42 -15.11
CA HIS A 133 -5.53 35.60 -15.27
C HIS A 133 -4.83 35.01 -14.04
N THR A 134 -4.11 33.90 -14.25
CA THR A 134 -3.47 33.08 -13.22
C THR A 134 -1.94 33.18 -13.24
N GLU A 135 -1.36 33.99 -14.13
CA GLU A 135 0.08 34.07 -14.37
C GLU A 135 0.87 34.39 -13.09
N ALA A 136 0.35 35.33 -12.29
CA ALA A 136 0.96 35.72 -11.01
C ALA A 136 0.90 34.62 -9.94
N LEU A 137 -0.08 33.71 -9.99
CA LEU A 137 -0.13 32.54 -9.11
C LEU A 137 0.81 31.44 -9.59
N SER A 138 0.94 31.26 -10.91
CA SER A 138 1.86 30.30 -11.52
C SER A 138 3.32 30.62 -11.16
N GLU A 139 3.69 31.90 -11.10
CA GLU A 139 5.01 32.35 -10.64
C GLU A 139 5.30 31.92 -9.18
N LEU A 140 4.29 31.90 -8.30
CA LEU A 140 4.47 31.48 -6.90
C LEU A 140 4.70 29.97 -6.75
N LEU A 141 4.16 29.20 -7.70
CA LEU A 141 4.28 27.74 -7.77
C LEU A 141 5.64 27.29 -8.26
N GLU A 142 6.45 28.17 -8.88
CA GLU A 142 7.86 27.89 -9.11
C GLU A 142 8.52 27.64 -7.75
N SER A 143 8.90 26.38 -7.58
CA SER A 143 9.38 25.88 -6.30
C SER A 143 10.84 26.23 -6.15
N ASP A 144 11.09 27.35 -5.51
CA ASP A 144 12.45 27.74 -5.20
C ASP A 144 12.88 27.05 -3.90
N GLN A 145 13.09 25.72 -3.97
CA GLN A 145 13.91 25.06 -2.95
C GLN A 145 15.28 25.74 -2.95
N LYS A 146 15.68 26.27 -1.80
CA LYS A 146 16.95 26.98 -1.66
C LYS A 146 18.07 25.95 -1.56
N PHE A 147 18.92 25.88 -2.56
CA PHE A 147 20.12 25.02 -2.57
C PHE A 147 21.36 25.84 -2.21
N GLY A 148 22.21 25.29 -1.37
CA GLY A 148 23.49 25.89 -1.01
C GLY A 148 24.60 25.42 -1.96
N PHE A 149 25.52 26.32 -2.28
CA PHE A 149 26.71 26.03 -3.06
C PHE A 149 27.94 26.47 -2.29
N ILE A 150 28.93 25.58 -2.18
CA ILE A 150 30.26 25.88 -1.66
C ILE A 150 31.23 25.68 -2.81
N ILE A 151 31.77 26.77 -3.35
CA ILE A 151 32.82 26.72 -4.36
C ILE A 151 34.16 26.92 -3.67
N MET A 152 34.99 25.88 -3.69
CA MET A 152 36.34 25.92 -3.15
C MET A 152 37.37 26.00 -4.28
N ASP A 153 38.24 27.00 -4.20
CA ASP A 153 39.42 27.13 -5.06
C ASP A 153 40.67 27.36 -4.20
N GLY A 154 41.85 27.20 -4.80
CA GLY A 154 43.13 27.46 -4.14
C GLY A 154 43.37 28.93 -3.77
N ASN A 155 42.60 29.85 -4.35
CA ASN A 155 42.68 31.29 -4.12
C ASN A 155 41.57 31.84 -3.19
N GLY A 156 40.58 31.03 -2.80
CA GLY A 156 39.42 31.49 -2.07
C GLY A 156 38.22 30.54 -2.13
N ALA A 157 37.23 30.80 -1.28
CA ALA A 157 35.96 30.10 -1.27
C ALA A 157 34.78 31.07 -1.42
N LEU A 158 33.73 30.59 -2.09
CA LEU A 158 32.46 31.29 -2.25
C LEU A 158 31.32 30.42 -1.73
N PHE A 159 30.45 31.03 -0.94
CA PHE A 159 29.19 30.47 -0.47
C PHE A 159 28.05 31.18 -1.18
N GLY A 160 27.28 30.42 -1.94
CA GLY A 160 26.15 30.92 -2.70
C GLY A 160 24.89 30.12 -2.40
N THR A 161 23.76 30.69 -2.72
CA THR A 161 22.48 30.00 -2.70
C THR A 161 21.76 30.18 -4.02
N LEU A 162 21.10 29.13 -4.47
CA LEU A 162 20.23 29.13 -5.65
C LEU A 162 18.82 28.81 -5.19
N SER A 163 17.86 29.67 -5.53
CA SER A 163 16.44 29.49 -5.27
C SER A 163 15.73 29.67 -6.60
N GLY A 164 15.32 28.56 -7.24
CA GLY A 164 14.81 28.58 -8.61
C GLY A 164 15.81 29.18 -9.59
N ASN A 165 15.42 30.28 -10.23
CA ASN A 165 16.27 31.05 -11.13
C ASN A 165 17.05 32.18 -10.43
N THR A 166 16.81 32.42 -9.15
CA THR A 166 17.50 33.47 -8.39
C THR A 166 18.77 32.93 -7.75
N ARG A 167 19.92 33.53 -8.09
CA ARG A 167 21.21 33.24 -7.46
C ARG A 167 21.58 34.37 -6.50
N GLU A 168 22.12 34.01 -5.35
CA GLU A 168 22.58 34.95 -4.33
C GLU A 168 23.96 34.51 -3.83
N VAL A 169 24.93 35.43 -3.78
CA VAL A 169 26.24 35.18 -3.17
C VAL A 169 26.16 35.64 -1.71
N VAL A 170 26.13 34.69 -0.79
CA VAL A 170 25.95 34.94 0.64
C VAL A 170 27.25 35.43 1.27
N HIS A 171 28.36 34.73 0.98
CA HIS A 171 29.66 35.08 1.53
C HIS A 171 30.78 34.68 0.57
N LYS A 172 31.85 35.47 0.52
CA LYS A 172 33.07 35.11 -0.21
C LYS A 172 34.31 35.61 0.52
N PHE A 173 35.37 34.82 0.50
CA PHE A 173 36.66 35.23 1.04
C PHE A 173 37.80 34.63 0.21
N SER A 174 38.93 35.34 0.17
CA SER A 174 40.15 34.89 -0.50
C SER A 174 41.13 34.30 0.49
N VAL A 175 41.97 33.37 0.00
CA VAL A 175 43.10 32.80 0.74
C VAL A 175 44.33 32.74 -0.14
N ASP A 176 45.49 32.95 0.47
CA ASP A 176 46.79 32.76 -0.18
C ASP A 176 47.47 31.51 0.38
N LEU A 177 47.34 30.40 -0.36
CA LEU A 177 47.93 29.12 -0.02
C LEU A 177 49.35 29.01 -0.62
N PRO A 178 50.34 28.49 0.12
CA PRO A 178 51.67 28.35 -0.44
C PRO A 178 51.64 27.32 -1.58
N LYS A 179 52.11 27.74 -2.76
CA LYS A 179 52.14 26.91 -3.98
C LYS A 179 53.06 25.72 -3.82
N LYS A 180 52.94 24.67 -4.63
CA LYS A 180 53.92 23.56 -4.64
C LYS A 180 55.22 24.06 -5.30
N HIS A 181 56.36 23.92 -4.64
CA HIS A 181 57.67 24.27 -5.18
C HIS A 181 58.62 23.08 -5.06
N GLY A 182 59.32 22.75 -6.15
CA GLY A 182 60.34 21.71 -6.18
C GLY A 182 61.73 22.15 -5.71
N ARG A 183 61.88 23.44 -5.32
CA ARG A 183 63.14 24.01 -4.83
C ARG A 183 63.07 24.10 -3.31
N GLY A 184 63.99 23.45 -2.61
CA GLY A 184 63.99 23.43 -1.14
C GLY A 184 65.10 22.63 -0.46
N GLY A 185 65.80 21.71 -1.16
CA GLY A 185 66.86 20.90 -0.55
C GLY A 185 66.39 20.22 0.74
N GLN A 186 67.15 20.37 1.83
CA GLN A 186 66.80 19.85 3.16
C GLN A 186 65.52 20.46 3.77
N SER A 187 65.12 21.66 3.34
CA SER A 187 63.91 22.34 3.83
C SER A 187 62.64 21.94 3.07
N ALA A 188 62.72 21.09 2.05
CA ALA A 188 61.58 20.69 1.23
C ALA A 188 60.45 20.04 2.05
N LEU A 189 60.81 19.19 3.03
CA LEU A 189 59.83 18.54 3.91
C LEU A 189 59.10 19.55 4.81
N ARG A 190 59.83 20.56 5.33
CA ARG A 190 59.23 21.64 6.12
C ARG A 190 58.24 22.46 5.30
N PHE A 191 58.59 22.82 4.06
CA PHE A 191 57.66 23.56 3.18
C PHE A 191 56.46 22.71 2.76
N ALA A 192 56.62 21.39 2.59
CA ALA A 192 55.48 20.50 2.39
C ALA A 192 54.55 20.48 3.61
N ARG A 193 55.10 20.35 4.83
CA ARG A 193 54.31 20.36 6.07
C ARG A 193 53.56 21.68 6.26
N LEU A 194 54.23 22.82 6.06
CA LEU A 194 53.60 24.14 6.16
C LEU A 194 52.46 24.33 5.14
N ARG A 195 52.58 23.72 3.96
CA ARG A 195 51.52 23.72 2.94
C ARG A 195 50.31 22.92 3.39
N GLU A 196 50.52 21.69 3.85
CA GLU A 196 49.42 20.85 4.33
C GLU A 196 48.73 21.46 5.55
N GLU A 197 49.50 22.05 6.48
CA GLU A 197 48.94 22.76 7.63
C GLU A 197 48.06 23.95 7.22
N LYS A 198 48.51 24.77 6.25
CA LYS A 198 47.69 25.87 5.73
C LYS A 198 46.46 25.39 4.95
N ARG A 199 46.56 24.28 4.22
CA ARG A 199 45.40 23.64 3.54
C ARG A 199 44.38 23.15 4.54
N HIS A 200 44.83 22.46 5.59
CA HIS A 200 43.96 21.99 6.67
C HIS A 200 43.26 23.15 7.39
N ASN A 201 43.98 24.24 7.68
CA ASN A 201 43.38 25.46 8.24
C ASN A 201 42.38 26.12 7.30
N TYR A 202 42.61 26.06 5.99
CA TYR A 202 41.66 26.55 5.00
C TYR A 202 40.38 25.70 4.97
N VAL A 203 40.49 24.37 4.93
CA VAL A 203 39.34 23.45 5.01
C VAL A 203 38.54 23.68 6.29
N ARG A 204 39.22 23.82 7.44
CA ARG A 204 38.58 24.17 8.72
C ARG A 204 37.79 25.47 8.63
N LYS A 205 38.41 26.54 8.10
CA LYS A 205 37.75 27.84 7.97
C LYS A 205 36.53 27.77 7.05
N VAL A 206 36.60 27.00 5.96
CA VAL A 206 35.45 26.79 5.05
C VAL A 206 34.34 26.02 5.77
N ALA A 207 34.66 24.97 6.54
CA ALA A 207 33.69 24.21 7.31
C ALA A 207 32.97 25.08 8.37
N GLU A 208 33.72 25.88 9.13
CA GLU A 208 33.16 26.80 10.12
C GLU A 208 32.23 27.85 9.49
N LEU A 209 32.64 28.43 8.36
CA LEU A 209 31.81 29.39 7.63
C LEU A 209 30.58 28.74 6.98
N ALA A 210 30.67 27.47 6.57
CA ALA A 210 29.52 26.73 6.09
C ALA A 210 28.45 26.59 7.17
N VAL A 211 28.86 26.29 8.42
CA VAL A 211 27.95 26.23 9.57
C VAL A 211 27.30 27.59 9.83
N GLN A 212 28.08 28.68 9.83
CA GLN A 212 27.55 30.02 10.08
C GLN A 212 26.53 30.48 9.02
N ASN A 213 26.69 30.07 7.76
CA ASN A 213 25.84 30.54 6.66
C ASN A 213 24.66 29.59 6.36
N PHE A 214 24.85 28.27 6.50
CA PHE A 214 23.86 27.27 6.11
C PHE A 214 23.13 26.61 7.28
N ILE A 215 23.50 26.90 8.52
CA ILE A 215 22.77 26.47 9.71
C ILE A 215 22.17 27.70 10.40
N THR A 216 20.88 27.65 10.71
CA THR A 216 20.18 28.69 11.46
C THR A 216 19.25 28.01 12.46
N ASN A 217 19.32 28.39 13.74
CA ASN A 217 18.57 27.74 14.82
C ASN A 217 18.74 26.21 14.85
N ASP A 218 19.98 25.73 14.78
CA ASP A 218 20.36 24.30 14.76
C ASP A 218 19.79 23.44 13.63
N LYS A 219 19.12 24.05 12.65
CA LYS A 219 18.59 23.39 11.45
C LYS A 219 19.27 23.94 10.20
N VAL A 220 19.50 23.06 9.22
CA VAL A 220 20.03 23.46 7.92
C VAL A 220 18.98 24.28 7.17
N ASN A 221 19.35 25.46 6.68
CA ASN A 221 18.44 26.41 6.03
C ASN A 221 18.29 26.19 4.50
N VAL A 222 19.06 25.26 3.95
CA VAL A 222 19.04 24.84 2.53
C VAL A 222 18.49 23.42 2.38
N ALA A 223 17.77 23.17 1.29
CA ALA A 223 17.21 21.85 0.96
C ALA A 223 18.30 20.82 0.67
N GLY A 224 19.40 21.28 0.08
CA GLY A 224 20.61 20.49 -0.12
C GLY A 224 21.80 21.35 -0.48
N LEU A 225 22.97 20.73 -0.48
CA LEU A 225 24.26 21.38 -0.62
C LEU A 225 25.04 20.77 -1.79
N ILE A 226 25.67 21.63 -2.60
CA ILE A 226 26.57 21.23 -3.67
C ILE A 226 27.97 21.71 -3.32
N LEU A 227 28.93 20.79 -3.33
CA LEU A 227 30.33 21.10 -3.15
C LEU A 227 30.98 21.16 -4.53
N ALA A 228 31.53 22.31 -4.90
CA ALA A 228 32.17 22.51 -6.20
C ALA A 228 33.62 22.97 -6.04
N GLY A 229 34.51 22.59 -6.96
CA GLY A 229 35.90 23.07 -6.97
C GLY A 229 36.77 22.40 -8.01
N SER A 230 37.92 23.00 -8.32
CA SER A 230 38.86 22.56 -9.35
C SER A 230 39.88 21.51 -8.90
N ALA A 231 39.94 21.21 -7.60
CA ALA A 231 40.90 20.28 -7.00
C ALA A 231 40.22 19.35 -5.99
N ASP A 232 40.99 18.45 -5.37
CA ASP A 232 40.53 17.52 -4.33
C ASP A 232 40.10 18.20 -3.02
N PHE A 233 40.24 19.52 -2.87
CA PHE A 233 39.83 20.26 -1.68
C PHE A 233 38.36 20.03 -1.28
N LYS A 234 37.47 19.85 -2.26
CA LYS A 234 36.05 19.54 -2.01
C LYS A 234 35.84 18.12 -1.48
N ASN A 235 36.68 17.17 -1.91
CA ASN A 235 36.68 15.79 -1.41
C ASN A 235 37.23 15.76 0.02
N ASP A 236 38.32 16.49 0.26
CA ASP A 236 38.90 16.66 1.60
C ASP A 236 37.89 17.28 2.58
N LEU A 237 37.12 18.28 2.15
CA LEU A 237 36.05 18.86 2.97
C LEU A 237 34.95 17.83 3.26
N ASN A 238 34.50 17.08 2.25
CA ASN A 238 33.40 16.12 2.40
C ASN A 238 33.77 14.89 3.25
N GLN A 239 35.05 14.49 3.25
CA GLN A 239 35.54 13.35 4.04
C GLN A 239 36.05 13.76 5.43
N SER A 240 36.23 15.05 5.69
CA SER A 240 36.79 15.53 6.95
C SER A 240 35.77 15.53 8.08
N ASP A 241 36.20 15.08 9.27
CA ASP A 241 35.46 15.22 10.54
C ASP A 241 35.23 16.68 10.95
N LEU A 242 35.91 17.64 10.32
CA LEU A 242 35.74 19.08 10.58
C LEU A 242 34.43 19.62 10.01
N PHE A 243 33.83 18.92 9.02
CA PHE A 243 32.60 19.33 8.41
C PHE A 243 31.39 18.86 9.23
N ASP A 244 30.44 19.75 9.51
CA ASP A 244 29.29 19.43 10.36
C ASP A 244 28.47 18.30 9.71
N GLN A 245 28.24 17.22 10.47
CA GLN A 245 27.54 16.02 9.98
C GLN A 245 26.14 16.32 9.43
N ARG A 246 25.45 17.36 9.94
CA ARG A 246 24.14 17.77 9.44
C ARG A 246 24.21 18.33 8.03
N LEU A 247 25.28 19.08 7.71
CA LEU A 247 25.53 19.59 6.36
C LEU A 247 26.04 18.49 5.44
N GLN A 248 26.89 17.61 5.96
CA GLN A 248 27.41 16.45 5.22
C GLN A 248 26.28 15.54 4.74
N ALA A 249 25.29 15.25 5.59
CA ALA A 249 24.10 14.47 5.23
C ALA A 249 23.22 15.14 4.17
N LYS A 250 23.40 16.45 3.93
CA LYS A 250 22.68 17.25 2.93
C LYS A 250 23.49 17.52 1.67
N VAL A 251 24.70 16.97 1.54
CA VAL A 251 25.48 17.06 0.30
C VAL A 251 24.83 16.18 -0.77
N ILE A 252 24.35 16.81 -1.85
CA ILE A 252 23.69 16.11 -2.96
C ILE A 252 24.74 15.62 -3.96
N LYS A 253 25.66 16.50 -4.34
CA LYS A 253 26.63 16.24 -5.40
C LYS A 253 27.91 17.01 -5.15
N VAL A 254 29.03 16.37 -5.48
CA VAL A 254 30.35 16.99 -5.56
C VAL A 254 30.67 17.21 -7.04
N VAL A 255 30.97 18.45 -7.43
CA VAL A 255 31.12 18.87 -8.83
C VAL A 255 32.54 19.39 -9.08
N ASP A 256 33.17 18.88 -10.13
CA ASP A 256 34.42 19.43 -10.64
C ASP A 256 34.12 20.67 -11.51
N VAL A 257 34.67 21.82 -11.13
CA VAL A 257 34.57 23.06 -11.94
C VAL A 257 35.95 23.55 -12.35
N SER A 258 36.06 24.14 -13.54
CA SER A 258 37.33 24.58 -14.10
C SER A 258 37.84 25.89 -13.49
N TYR A 259 36.92 26.70 -12.96
CA TYR A 259 37.21 28.02 -12.41
C TYR A 259 36.69 28.15 -10.97
N GLY A 260 37.36 28.96 -10.15
CA GLY A 260 36.89 29.35 -8.82
C GLY A 260 35.99 30.58 -8.82
N GLY A 261 35.47 30.94 -7.65
CA GLY A 261 34.68 32.16 -7.45
C GLY A 261 33.33 32.16 -8.17
N GLU A 262 32.90 33.32 -8.66
CA GLU A 262 31.57 33.52 -9.27
C GLU A 262 31.41 32.82 -10.63
N ASN A 263 32.49 32.71 -11.41
CA ASN A 263 32.46 31.96 -12.67
C ASN A 263 32.32 30.45 -12.41
N GLY A 264 33.04 29.95 -11.40
CA GLY A 264 32.88 28.58 -10.90
C GLY A 264 31.48 28.31 -10.37
N PHE A 265 30.85 29.30 -9.73
CA PHE A 265 29.47 29.19 -9.26
C PHE A 265 28.49 28.95 -10.41
N ASN A 266 28.61 29.69 -11.51
CA ASN A 266 27.72 29.52 -12.66
C ASN A 266 27.90 28.16 -13.33
N GLN A 267 29.16 27.73 -13.49
CA GLN A 267 29.47 26.42 -14.03
C GLN A 267 28.93 25.30 -13.12
N ALA A 268 29.04 25.45 -11.80
CA ALA A 268 28.48 24.49 -10.85
C ALA A 268 26.95 24.41 -10.94
N ILE A 269 26.26 25.54 -11.12
CA ILE A 269 24.80 25.57 -11.30
C ILE A 269 24.40 24.80 -12.57
N GLU A 270 25.08 25.03 -13.68
CA GLU A 270 24.81 24.34 -14.95
C GLU A 270 25.00 22.82 -14.83
N LEU A 271 26.13 22.39 -14.26
CA LEU A 271 26.45 20.96 -14.05
C LEU A 271 25.59 20.26 -13.00
N ALA A 272 24.98 21.03 -12.08
CA ALA A 272 24.12 20.50 -11.04
C ALA A 272 22.63 20.59 -11.39
N SER A 273 22.25 21.32 -12.44
CA SER A 273 20.85 21.57 -12.83
C SER A 273 20.02 20.28 -12.94
N GLU A 274 20.56 19.25 -13.60
CA GLU A 274 19.92 17.94 -13.74
C GLU A 274 19.72 17.23 -12.39
N THR A 275 20.67 17.36 -11.47
CA THR A 275 20.57 16.72 -10.16
C THR A 275 19.62 17.48 -9.24
N LEU A 276 19.56 18.81 -9.37
CA LEU A 276 18.70 19.69 -8.59
C LEU A 276 17.22 19.56 -8.98
N SER A 277 16.92 19.44 -10.28
CA SER A 277 15.55 19.16 -10.75
C SER A 277 15.04 17.81 -10.24
N ASN A 278 15.94 16.85 -10.04
CA ASN A 278 15.63 15.50 -9.58
C ASN A 278 15.47 15.37 -8.06
N VAL A 279 15.74 16.38 -7.24
CA VAL A 279 15.68 16.26 -5.77
C VAL A 279 14.30 15.89 -5.26
N LYS A 280 13.24 16.45 -5.85
CA LYS A 280 11.85 16.07 -5.52
C LYS A 280 11.57 14.60 -5.85
N PHE A 281 11.99 14.16 -7.03
CA PHE A 281 11.87 12.76 -7.45
C PHE A 281 12.66 11.80 -6.56
N ILE A 282 13.84 12.21 -6.06
CA ILE A 282 14.65 11.40 -5.14
C ILE A 282 13.96 11.26 -3.77
N GLN A 283 13.35 12.34 -3.26
CA GLN A 283 12.59 12.29 -2.01
C GLN A 283 11.34 11.41 -2.15
N GLU A 284 10.56 11.58 -3.23
CA GLU A 284 9.41 10.74 -3.56
C GLU A 284 9.81 9.26 -3.65
N LYS A 285 10.87 8.95 -4.41
CA LYS A 285 11.38 7.58 -4.57
C LYS A 285 11.82 6.99 -3.23
N LYS A 286 12.49 7.77 -2.38
CA LYS A 286 12.90 7.29 -1.05
C LYS A 286 11.70 6.99 -0.15
N LEU A 287 10.65 7.80 -0.21
CA LEU A 287 9.41 7.57 0.53
C LEU A 287 8.70 6.28 0.06
N ILE A 288 8.56 6.10 -1.25
CA ILE A 288 7.91 4.92 -1.82
C ILE A 288 8.75 3.66 -1.58
N ASN A 289 10.08 3.74 -1.66
CA ASN A 289 10.95 2.62 -1.29
C ASN A 289 10.77 2.24 0.17
N ARG A 290 10.67 3.22 1.09
CA ARG A 290 10.39 2.94 2.50
C ARG A 290 9.05 2.21 2.67
N TYR A 291 8.03 2.61 1.91
CA TYR A 291 6.74 1.92 1.89
C TYR A 291 6.85 0.47 1.39
N PHE A 292 7.59 0.22 0.30
CA PHE A 292 7.83 -1.14 -0.20
C PHE A 292 8.73 -1.99 0.69
N ASP A 293 9.67 -1.37 1.41
CA ASP A 293 10.52 -2.06 2.37
C ASP A 293 9.68 -2.63 3.53
N GLU A 294 8.68 -1.87 4.02
CA GLU A 294 7.76 -2.34 5.06
C GLU A 294 6.87 -3.48 4.56
N ILE A 295 6.42 -3.45 3.29
CA ILE A 295 5.71 -4.58 2.65
C ILE A 295 6.64 -5.80 2.55
N SER A 296 7.89 -5.60 2.12
CA SER A 296 8.84 -6.69 1.88
C SER A 296 9.31 -7.36 3.17
N GLN A 297 9.29 -6.64 4.29
CA GLN A 297 9.64 -7.14 5.62
C GLN A 297 8.47 -7.79 6.36
N ASP A 298 7.27 -7.77 5.78
CA ASP A 298 6.03 -8.28 6.38
C ASP A 298 5.78 -7.71 7.80
N SER A 299 6.06 -6.40 7.97
CA SER A 299 5.96 -5.74 9.27
C SER A 299 4.51 -5.50 9.71
N GLY A 300 3.55 -5.62 8.77
CA GLY A 300 2.14 -5.29 8.96
C GLY A 300 1.86 -3.80 9.23
N LYS A 301 2.85 -2.91 9.01
CA LYS A 301 2.74 -1.46 9.26
C LYS A 301 2.38 -0.66 8.01
N VAL A 302 1.68 -1.28 7.07
CA VAL A 302 1.31 -0.68 5.80
C VAL A 302 -0.14 -0.98 5.50
N CYS A 303 -0.83 -0.02 4.91
CA CYS A 303 -2.16 -0.20 4.36
C CYS A 303 -2.22 0.34 2.94
N TYR A 304 -3.09 -0.25 2.13
CA TYR A 304 -3.34 0.17 0.76
C TYR A 304 -4.83 0.10 0.47
N GLY A 305 -5.29 0.83 -0.54
CA GLY A 305 -6.71 0.91 -0.86
C GLY A 305 -7.46 1.93 -0.01
N ILE A 306 -8.59 2.41 -0.53
CA ILE A 306 -9.31 3.56 0.03
C ILE A 306 -9.94 3.20 1.39
N GLU A 307 -10.57 2.03 1.48
CA GLU A 307 -11.29 1.58 2.69
C GLU A 307 -10.35 1.36 3.87
N ASP A 308 -9.29 0.57 3.68
CA ASP A 308 -8.31 0.27 4.74
C ASP A 308 -7.56 1.54 5.18
N THR A 309 -7.22 2.41 4.22
CA THR A 309 -6.55 3.67 4.53
C THR A 309 -7.44 4.62 5.32
N LEU A 310 -8.75 4.66 5.03
CA LEU A 310 -9.71 5.45 5.81
C LEU A 310 -9.89 4.89 7.22
N LYS A 311 -10.04 3.57 7.35
CA LYS A 311 -10.11 2.89 8.66
C LYS A 311 -8.86 3.17 9.50
N ALA A 312 -7.66 3.03 8.92
CA ALA A 312 -6.42 3.37 9.61
C ALA A 312 -6.32 4.86 10.00
N LEU A 313 -6.88 5.74 9.16
CA LEU A 313 -6.91 7.18 9.42
C LEU A 313 -7.85 7.49 10.60
N GLU A 314 -9.04 6.89 10.63
CA GLU A 314 -10.03 7.04 11.71
C GLU A 314 -9.52 6.49 13.05
N LEU A 315 -8.78 5.37 13.03
CA LEU A 315 -8.09 4.83 14.21
C LEU A 315 -6.90 5.67 14.68
N GLY A 316 -6.47 6.66 13.90
CA GLY A 316 -5.26 7.44 14.18
C GLY A 316 -3.96 6.60 14.10
N ALA A 317 -4.00 5.46 13.41
CA ALA A 317 -2.85 4.56 13.23
C ALA A 317 -1.87 5.06 12.17
N CYS A 318 -2.34 5.89 11.23
CA CYS A 318 -1.53 6.44 10.14
C CYS A 318 -0.42 7.38 10.66
N GLU A 319 0.84 7.08 10.30
CA GLU A 319 1.97 8.01 10.43
C GLU A 319 2.02 8.90 9.19
N ILE A 320 2.22 8.29 8.02
CA ILE A 320 2.40 8.97 6.75
C ILE A 320 1.38 8.44 5.75
N LEU A 321 0.46 9.30 5.32
CA LEU A 321 -0.52 9.03 4.29
C LEU A 321 0.08 9.41 2.93
N ILE A 322 0.18 8.44 2.02
CA ILE A 322 0.76 8.59 0.69
C ILE A 322 -0.37 8.54 -0.34
N VAL A 323 -0.54 9.62 -1.10
CA VAL A 323 -1.64 9.74 -2.07
C VAL A 323 -1.12 10.18 -3.43
N TYR A 324 -1.59 9.55 -4.49
CA TYR A 324 -1.29 9.95 -5.85
C TYR A 324 -1.94 11.30 -6.21
N GLU A 325 -1.16 12.24 -6.74
CA GLU A 325 -1.60 13.61 -7.01
C GLU A 325 -2.81 13.74 -7.96
N ASN A 326 -3.02 12.75 -8.84
CA ASN A 326 -4.13 12.69 -9.79
C ASN A 326 -5.10 11.53 -9.49
N LEU A 327 -5.28 11.15 -8.22
CA LEU A 327 -6.27 10.14 -7.84
C LEU A 327 -7.70 10.60 -8.24
N GLU A 328 -8.40 9.79 -9.04
CA GLU A 328 -9.70 10.14 -9.63
C GLU A 328 -10.88 9.58 -8.82
N VAL A 329 -10.88 9.85 -7.51
CA VAL A 329 -11.92 9.40 -6.57
C VAL A 329 -12.78 10.59 -6.12
N GLN A 330 -14.09 10.44 -6.18
CA GLN A 330 -15.06 11.36 -5.59
C GLN A 330 -15.55 10.83 -4.24
N ARG A 331 -15.75 11.74 -3.28
CA ARG A 331 -16.43 11.48 -2.01
C ARG A 331 -17.82 12.08 -2.07
N TRP A 332 -18.82 11.23 -1.96
CA TRP A 332 -20.23 11.59 -1.90
C TRP A 332 -20.73 11.47 -0.48
N THR A 333 -21.47 12.46 -0.02
CA THR A 333 -22.26 12.37 1.22
C THR A 333 -23.70 12.26 0.79
N LEU A 334 -24.26 11.07 0.95
CA LEU A 334 -25.63 10.72 0.59
C LEU A 334 -26.48 10.70 1.86
N LYS A 335 -27.76 11.01 1.71
CA LYS A 335 -28.74 10.90 2.79
C LYS A 335 -29.81 9.90 2.40
N ASP A 336 -30.02 8.94 3.29
CA ASP A 336 -31.05 7.93 3.12
C ASP A 336 -32.45 8.49 3.42
N SER A 337 -33.49 7.75 3.02
CA SER A 337 -34.91 7.99 3.26
C SER A 337 -35.25 8.14 4.76
N GLU A 338 -34.50 7.49 5.66
CA GLU A 338 -34.61 7.63 7.12
C GLU A 338 -33.74 8.76 7.70
N GLY A 339 -32.91 9.39 6.87
CA GLY A 339 -32.08 10.52 7.22
C GLY A 339 -30.67 10.21 7.73
N GLY A 340 -30.23 8.95 7.66
CA GLY A 340 -28.84 8.55 7.90
C GLY A 340 -27.89 9.07 6.82
N GLU A 341 -26.69 9.50 7.20
CA GLU A 341 -25.65 9.95 6.27
C GLU A 341 -24.75 8.78 5.86
N VAL A 342 -24.72 8.48 4.55
CA VAL A 342 -23.89 7.43 3.97
C VAL A 342 -22.78 8.08 3.15
N ILE A 343 -21.52 7.73 3.43
CA ILE A 343 -20.36 8.26 2.70
C ILE A 343 -19.92 7.23 1.66
N LEU A 344 -19.97 7.61 0.39
CA LEU A 344 -19.58 6.75 -0.73
C LEU A 344 -18.31 7.30 -1.40
N HIS A 345 -17.34 6.43 -1.67
CA HIS A 345 -16.15 6.76 -2.46
C HIS A 345 -16.22 6.04 -3.81
N THR A 346 -16.28 6.78 -4.91
CA THR A 346 -16.44 6.19 -6.25
C THR A 346 -15.34 6.64 -7.20
N ASN A 347 -14.91 5.71 -8.06
CA ASN A 347 -14.16 6.02 -9.28
C ASN A 347 -15.10 6.38 -10.43
N LYS A 348 -14.59 7.03 -11.49
CA LYS A 348 -15.37 7.40 -12.69
C LYS A 348 -16.16 6.26 -13.33
N THR A 349 -15.66 5.03 -13.26
CA THR A 349 -16.37 3.84 -13.78
C THR A 349 -17.52 3.39 -12.88
N GLN A 350 -17.40 3.61 -11.56
CA GLN A 350 -18.43 3.29 -10.58
C GLN A 350 -19.51 4.38 -10.50
N GLU A 351 -19.19 5.62 -10.91
CA GLU A 351 -20.17 6.71 -11.04
C GLU A 351 -21.29 6.39 -12.05
N GLU A 352 -21.02 5.55 -13.06
CA GLU A 352 -22.03 5.14 -14.04
C GLU A 352 -23.02 4.11 -13.47
N ASP A 353 -22.63 3.40 -12.41
CA ASP A 353 -23.44 2.36 -11.80
C ASP A 353 -24.45 2.96 -10.81
N ARG A 354 -25.66 3.20 -11.32
CA ARG A 354 -26.77 3.77 -10.54
C ARG A 354 -27.20 2.91 -9.35
N SER A 355 -26.82 1.63 -9.30
CA SER A 355 -27.15 0.75 -8.18
C SER A 355 -26.49 1.19 -6.86
N LEU A 356 -25.33 1.83 -6.93
CA LEU A 356 -24.58 2.32 -5.76
C LEU A 356 -25.23 3.54 -5.08
N PHE A 357 -26.15 4.22 -5.78
CA PHE A 357 -26.86 5.41 -5.29
C PHE A 357 -28.29 5.08 -4.84
N MET A 358 -28.69 3.81 -4.90
CA MET A 358 -29.98 3.36 -4.40
C MET A 358 -29.85 2.86 -2.96
N ASP A 359 -30.80 3.23 -2.13
CA ASP A 359 -30.92 2.68 -0.78
C ASP A 359 -31.33 1.20 -0.86
N LYS A 360 -30.57 0.35 -0.18
CA LYS A 360 -30.76 -1.11 -0.14
C LYS A 360 -32.05 -1.51 0.59
N ASN A 361 -32.58 -0.64 1.46
CA ASN A 361 -33.77 -0.91 2.26
C ASN A 361 -35.06 -0.49 1.58
N THR A 362 -35.10 0.69 0.96
CA THR A 362 -36.31 1.24 0.34
C THR A 362 -36.34 1.17 -1.18
N GLY A 363 -35.19 0.91 -1.83
CA GLY A 363 -35.06 0.92 -3.29
C GLY A 363 -35.25 2.30 -3.93
N GLN A 364 -35.23 3.38 -3.13
CA GLN A 364 -35.27 4.76 -3.61
C GLN A 364 -33.85 5.31 -3.81
N GLU A 365 -33.68 6.25 -4.72
CA GLU A 365 -32.40 6.95 -4.91
C GLU A 365 -32.12 7.83 -3.68
N MET A 366 -30.94 7.67 -3.09
CA MET A 366 -30.47 8.48 -1.96
C MET A 366 -30.24 9.93 -2.39
N GLU A 367 -30.54 10.88 -1.49
CA GLU A 367 -30.34 12.31 -1.79
C GLU A 367 -28.87 12.68 -1.68
N ILE A 368 -28.32 13.31 -2.71
CA ILE A 368 -26.93 13.79 -2.69
C ILE A 368 -26.87 15.11 -1.90
N VAL A 369 -26.24 15.06 -0.72
CA VAL A 369 -26.06 16.23 0.17
C VAL A 369 -24.84 17.03 -0.24
N ASP A 370 -23.72 16.34 -0.44
CA ASP A 370 -22.45 16.98 -0.79
C ASP A 370 -21.60 16.07 -1.70
N GLN A 371 -20.86 16.71 -2.61
CA GLN A 371 -19.97 16.05 -3.54
C GLN A 371 -18.65 16.83 -3.56
N MET A 372 -17.57 16.15 -3.18
CA MET A 372 -16.24 16.73 -3.23
C MET A 372 -15.17 15.72 -3.66
N PRO A 373 -14.09 16.16 -4.35
CA PRO A 373 -12.98 15.29 -4.66
C PRO A 373 -12.31 14.76 -3.40
N PHE A 374 -12.03 13.46 -3.36
CA PHE A 374 -11.50 12.81 -2.16
C PHE A 374 -10.14 13.38 -1.71
N LEU A 375 -9.26 13.77 -2.65
CA LEU A 375 -8.02 14.45 -2.30
C LEU A 375 -8.22 15.80 -1.59
N GLU A 376 -9.26 16.56 -1.95
CA GLU A 376 -9.53 17.85 -1.31
C GLU A 376 -9.93 17.65 0.14
N TRP A 377 -10.80 16.67 0.38
CA TRP A 377 -11.18 16.27 1.72
C TRP A 377 -9.97 15.84 2.57
N LEU A 378 -9.11 14.97 2.03
CA LEU A 378 -7.88 14.55 2.73
C LEU A 378 -6.97 15.74 3.04
N ALA A 379 -6.79 16.68 2.10
CA ALA A 379 -5.94 17.86 2.30
C ALA A 379 -6.47 18.86 3.33
N GLU A 380 -7.77 18.81 3.67
CA GLU A 380 -8.38 19.61 4.73
C GLU A 380 -8.39 18.88 6.08
N LYS A 381 -8.64 17.57 6.06
CA LYS A 381 -8.94 16.78 7.27
C LYS A 381 -7.80 15.94 7.82
N TYR A 382 -6.70 15.76 7.09
CA TYR A 382 -5.58 14.92 7.57
C TYR A 382 -5.03 15.33 8.96
N ARG A 383 -5.11 16.62 9.31
CA ARG A 383 -4.66 17.13 10.63
C ARG A 383 -5.52 16.64 11.78
N ASP A 384 -6.83 16.48 11.55
CA ASP A 384 -7.78 16.04 12.58
C ASP A 384 -7.43 14.60 13.03
N PHE A 385 -6.83 13.81 12.14
CA PHE A 385 -6.41 12.42 12.38
C PHE A 385 -4.94 12.27 12.84
N GLY A 386 -4.17 13.36 12.89
CA GLY A 386 -2.77 13.33 13.32
C GLY A 386 -1.80 12.64 12.35
N ALA A 387 -2.18 12.41 11.10
CA ALA A 387 -1.30 11.85 10.07
C ALA A 387 -0.53 12.96 9.32
N THR A 388 0.56 12.61 8.62
CA THR A 388 1.21 13.51 7.65
C THR A 388 0.85 13.10 6.23
N LEU A 389 0.28 14.02 5.44
CA LEU A 389 -0.11 13.76 4.04
C LEU A 389 1.04 14.11 3.08
N GLU A 390 1.40 13.17 2.21
CA GLU A 390 2.41 13.34 1.15
C GLU A 390 1.83 12.97 -0.21
N PHE A 391 2.02 13.85 -1.19
CA PHE A 391 1.59 13.62 -2.57
C PHE A 391 2.72 13.04 -3.40
N VAL A 392 2.43 11.98 -4.15
CA VAL A 392 3.40 11.30 -5.04
C VAL A 392 2.96 11.34 -6.50
N SER A 393 3.93 11.26 -7.41
CA SER A 393 3.71 11.21 -8.86
C SER A 393 4.02 9.82 -9.44
N ASP A 394 3.46 9.52 -10.62
CA ASP A 394 3.66 8.27 -11.38
C ASP A 394 4.86 8.34 -12.34
N ARG A 395 5.68 9.41 -12.25
CA ARG A 395 6.82 9.63 -13.15
C ARG A 395 7.99 8.68 -12.87
N SER A 396 8.08 8.15 -11.65
CA SER A 396 9.09 7.15 -11.28
C SER A 396 8.57 5.73 -11.53
N SER A 397 9.48 4.78 -11.77
CA SER A 397 9.13 3.35 -11.88
C SER A 397 8.37 2.84 -10.65
N GLU A 398 8.82 3.26 -9.47
CA GLU A 398 8.24 2.89 -8.18
C GLU A 398 6.88 3.58 -7.95
N GLY A 399 6.73 4.85 -8.35
CA GLY A 399 5.45 5.56 -8.33
C GLY A 399 4.42 4.92 -9.25
N ASN A 400 4.82 4.47 -10.44
CA ASN A 400 3.94 3.74 -11.35
C ASN A 400 3.49 2.39 -10.76
N GLN A 401 4.38 1.67 -10.04
CA GLN A 401 4.01 0.47 -9.29
C GLN A 401 3.03 0.77 -8.15
N PHE A 402 3.24 1.86 -7.41
CA PHE A 402 2.33 2.28 -6.35
C PHE A 402 0.92 2.59 -6.89
N VAL A 403 0.83 3.32 -8.01
CA VAL A 403 -0.46 3.68 -8.62
C VAL A 403 -1.16 2.46 -9.22
N LYS A 404 -0.46 1.64 -10.01
CA LYS A 404 -1.09 0.50 -10.70
C LYS A 404 -1.29 -0.73 -9.81
N GLY A 405 -0.40 -0.96 -8.86
CA GLY A 405 -0.43 -2.13 -7.98
C GLY A 405 -1.30 -1.93 -6.74
N PHE A 406 -1.27 -0.73 -6.15
CA PHE A 406 -1.89 -0.46 -4.84
C PHE A 406 -3.01 0.59 -4.91
N GLY A 407 -3.50 0.93 -6.11
CA GLY A 407 -4.64 1.85 -6.30
C GLY A 407 -4.32 3.33 -6.07
N GLY A 408 -3.03 3.69 -5.93
CA GLY A 408 -2.61 5.09 -5.80
C GLY A 408 -2.92 5.75 -4.46
N ILE A 409 -3.31 4.98 -3.45
CA ILE A 409 -3.47 5.42 -2.06
C ILE A 409 -2.97 4.35 -1.11
N GLY A 410 -2.24 4.78 -0.07
CA GLY A 410 -1.80 3.91 1.01
C GLY A 410 -1.21 4.72 2.15
N ALA A 411 -0.91 4.06 3.26
CA ALA A 411 -0.25 4.72 4.39
C ALA A 411 0.79 3.82 5.05
N ILE A 412 1.77 4.48 5.67
CA ILE A 412 2.69 3.87 6.63
C ILE A 412 2.09 4.08 8.02
N LEU A 413 1.88 2.99 8.75
CA LEU A 413 1.25 2.95 10.06
C LEU A 413 2.29 3.02 11.17
N ARG A 414 1.91 3.62 12.30
CA ARG A 414 2.76 3.70 13.51
C ARG A 414 2.92 2.33 14.18
N TYR A 415 1.88 1.51 14.11
CA TYR A 415 1.79 0.18 14.69
C TYR A 415 1.03 -0.74 13.72
N LYS A 416 1.18 -2.06 13.90
CA LYS A 416 0.48 -3.04 13.08
C LYS A 416 -1.02 -2.95 13.36
N VAL A 417 -1.81 -2.82 12.31
CA VAL A 417 -3.27 -2.83 12.35
C VAL A 417 -3.75 -3.99 11.51
N ASN A 418 -4.63 -4.82 12.07
CA ASN A 418 -5.27 -5.90 11.33
C ASN A 418 -6.53 -5.33 10.65
N PHE A 419 -6.44 -5.05 9.35
CA PHE A 419 -7.55 -4.47 8.58
C PHE A 419 -8.73 -5.41 8.39
N GLU A 420 -8.47 -6.72 8.42
CA GLU A 420 -9.48 -7.78 8.40
C GLU A 420 -10.43 -7.67 9.60
N GLN A 421 -9.89 -7.37 10.79
CA GLN A 421 -10.72 -7.15 11.97
C GLN A 421 -11.60 -5.91 11.84
N LEU A 422 -11.21 -4.87 11.07
CA LEU A 422 -11.93 -3.59 10.95
C LEU A 422 -13.03 -3.56 9.88
N ALA A 423 -13.11 -4.56 9.00
CA ALA A 423 -14.21 -4.70 8.06
C ALA A 423 -15.52 -5.12 8.73
N ASP A 424 -15.44 -5.65 9.95
CA ASP A 424 -16.58 -6.15 10.72
C ASP A 424 -17.20 -5.09 11.65
N TYR A 425 -16.68 -3.85 11.71
CA TYR A 425 -17.06 -2.84 12.72
C TYR A 425 -17.98 -1.69 12.25
N SER A 426 -18.46 -1.65 11.01
CA SER A 426 -19.35 -0.55 10.54
C SER A 426 -20.74 -1.04 10.14
N ASP A 427 -21.45 -1.70 11.06
CA ASP A 427 -22.67 -1.21 11.71
C ASP A 427 -23.21 -2.33 12.64
N ASP A 428 -23.36 -1.96 13.92
CA ASP A 428 -23.99 -2.65 15.05
C ASP A 428 -23.48 -4.03 15.52
N ASP A 429 -23.02 -4.00 16.77
CA ASP A 429 -22.88 -5.06 17.79
C ASP A 429 -21.73 -6.10 17.71
N GLU A 430 -20.90 -6.01 18.77
CA GLU A 430 -20.22 -7.10 19.50
C GLU A 430 -19.07 -7.89 18.84
N PHE A 431 -17.85 -7.53 19.28
CA PHE A 431 -16.80 -8.43 19.80
C PHE A 431 -16.61 -9.81 19.14
N TYR A 432 -15.71 -9.95 18.15
CA TYR A 432 -15.06 -11.23 17.80
C TYR A 432 -13.60 -10.96 17.35
N ASP A 433 -12.58 -11.48 18.04
CA ASP A 433 -12.07 -12.85 18.16
C ASP A 433 -11.21 -13.29 16.95
N ASP A 434 -10.10 -13.92 17.30
CA ASP A 434 -9.01 -14.39 16.46
C ASP A 434 -9.46 -15.29 15.31
N GLY A 435 -8.55 -15.46 14.35
CA GLY A 435 -8.73 -16.19 13.11
C GLY A 435 -9.56 -17.47 13.22
N LYS A 436 -10.44 -17.66 12.24
CA LYS A 436 -10.93 -18.99 11.88
C LYS A 436 -10.76 -19.24 10.40
N GLU A 437 -9.83 -20.14 10.14
CA GLU A 437 -9.83 -21.02 8.98
C GLU A 437 -11.23 -21.63 8.78
N GLU A 438 -11.60 -21.83 7.52
CA GLU A 438 -12.83 -22.51 7.10
C GLU A 438 -13.11 -23.76 7.96
N GLU A 439 -14.36 -23.87 8.42
CA GLU A 439 -14.83 -24.80 9.47
C GLU A 439 -14.34 -26.27 9.28
N PRO A 440 -13.43 -26.78 10.13
CA PRO A 440 -12.98 -28.17 10.08
C PRO A 440 -14.07 -29.18 10.53
N ASP A 441 -15.15 -28.70 11.15
CA ASP A 441 -16.23 -29.54 11.68
C ASP A 441 -17.02 -30.28 10.58
N ALA A 442 -17.14 -29.70 9.38
CA ALA A 442 -17.82 -30.34 8.26
C ALA A 442 -17.01 -31.52 7.67
N ALA A 443 -15.68 -31.55 7.86
CA ALA A 443 -14.85 -32.70 7.49
C ALA A 443 -15.02 -33.87 8.48
N LEU A 444 -15.45 -33.62 9.73
CA LEU A 444 -15.69 -34.65 10.74
C LEU A 444 -16.86 -35.57 10.39
N ASP A 445 -17.84 -35.09 9.61
CA ASP A 445 -18.97 -35.91 9.12
C ASP A 445 -18.52 -37.11 8.25
N SER A 446 -17.28 -37.07 7.74
CA SER A 446 -16.65 -38.19 7.02
C SER A 446 -16.18 -39.34 7.94
N PHE A 447 -16.18 -39.16 9.26
CA PHE A 447 -15.67 -40.12 10.25
C PHE A 447 -16.82 -40.66 11.12
N ASP A 448 -16.78 -41.95 11.45
CA ASP A 448 -17.81 -42.61 12.28
C ASP A 448 -17.52 -42.43 13.79
N GLU A 449 -18.45 -41.77 14.51
CA GLU A 449 -18.39 -41.53 15.96
C GLU A 449 -18.20 -42.81 16.79
N SER A 450 -18.68 -43.95 16.29
CA SER A 450 -18.58 -45.21 17.03
C SER A 450 -17.16 -45.78 17.04
N ARG A 451 -16.27 -45.27 16.20
CA ARG A 451 -14.91 -45.79 15.98
C ARG A 451 -13.80 -44.81 16.37
N TYR A 452 -14.06 -43.51 16.36
CA TYR A 452 -13.02 -42.49 16.56
C TYR A 452 -13.38 -41.51 17.69
N THR A 453 -12.37 -41.10 18.46
CA THR A 453 -12.48 -40.04 19.47
C THR A 453 -11.85 -38.76 18.92
N PHE A 454 -12.59 -37.66 18.91
CA PHE A 454 -12.12 -36.39 18.36
C PHE A 454 -11.47 -35.51 19.43
N GLN A 455 -10.34 -34.88 19.08
CA GLN A 455 -9.66 -33.90 19.91
C GLN A 455 -9.45 -32.61 19.11
N PRO A 456 -10.04 -31.47 19.54
CA PRO A 456 -9.83 -30.20 18.87
C PRO A 456 -8.43 -29.65 19.16
N VAL A 457 -7.80 -29.06 18.14
CA VAL A 457 -6.52 -28.36 18.24
C VAL A 457 -6.63 -27.01 17.56
N VAL A 458 -5.83 -26.03 18.01
CA VAL A 458 -6.00 -24.62 17.65
C VAL A 458 -5.35 -24.28 16.31
N ASN A 459 -4.18 -24.87 15.98
CA ASN A 459 -3.45 -24.59 14.75
C ASN A 459 -3.20 -25.85 13.91
N ILE A 460 -3.07 -25.69 12.58
CA ILE A 460 -2.67 -26.79 11.67
C ILE A 460 -1.34 -27.45 12.13
N GLU A 461 -0.40 -26.67 12.62
CA GLU A 461 0.88 -27.18 13.11
C GLU A 461 0.74 -28.10 14.34
N ASP A 462 -0.26 -27.83 15.20
CA ASP A 462 -0.55 -28.66 16.36
C ASP A 462 -1.09 -30.03 15.94
N VAL A 463 -1.83 -30.11 14.81
CA VAL A 463 -2.27 -31.38 14.21
C VAL A 463 -1.06 -32.22 13.79
N PHE A 464 -0.12 -31.61 13.06
CA PHE A 464 1.12 -32.29 12.63
C PHE A 464 1.93 -32.79 13.83
N SER A 465 2.06 -31.94 14.86
CA SER A 465 2.78 -32.27 16.10
C SER A 465 2.12 -33.41 16.86
N ALA A 466 0.78 -33.40 16.98
CA ALA A 466 0.03 -34.44 17.68
C ALA A 466 0.16 -35.81 17.00
N VAL A 467 0.05 -35.86 15.67
CA VAL A 467 0.21 -37.11 14.89
C VAL A 467 1.66 -37.60 14.93
N GLN A 468 2.64 -36.72 14.76
CA GLN A 468 4.06 -37.08 14.83
C GLN A 468 4.44 -37.60 16.23
N ALA A 469 3.92 -36.99 17.30
CA ALA A 469 4.13 -37.43 18.66
C ALA A 469 3.41 -38.76 18.99
N GLY A 470 2.38 -39.12 18.23
CA GLY A 470 1.51 -40.26 18.51
C GLY A 470 0.48 -40.00 19.62
N SER A 471 0.22 -38.73 19.95
CA SER A 471 -0.88 -38.37 20.85
C SER A 471 -2.25 -38.42 20.16
N ALA A 472 -2.25 -38.40 18.82
CA ALA A 472 -3.43 -38.66 17.99
C ALA A 472 -3.05 -39.67 16.89
N ASP A 473 -3.92 -40.64 16.63
CA ASP A 473 -3.71 -41.66 15.59
C ASP A 473 -3.85 -41.07 14.17
N TYR A 474 -4.79 -40.12 14.02
CA TYR A 474 -5.07 -39.42 12.77
C TYR A 474 -5.17 -37.90 13.00
N GLY A 475 -4.87 -37.12 11.97
CA GLY A 475 -5.05 -35.67 11.96
C GLY A 475 -5.75 -35.22 10.69
N VAL A 476 -6.56 -34.16 10.74
CA VAL A 476 -7.27 -33.64 9.56
C VAL A 476 -6.80 -32.22 9.30
N VAL A 477 -6.33 -31.94 8.09
CA VAL A 477 -5.78 -30.62 7.73
C VAL A 477 -6.31 -30.14 6.37
N PRO A 478 -6.64 -28.85 6.22
CA PRO A 478 -7.13 -28.33 4.94
C PRO A 478 -5.97 -28.24 3.94
N ILE A 479 -6.22 -28.58 2.67
CA ILE A 479 -5.20 -28.55 1.62
C ILE A 479 -5.55 -27.62 0.46
N GLU A 480 -6.82 -27.53 0.06
CA GLU A 480 -7.21 -26.75 -1.10
C GLU A 480 -8.69 -26.39 -1.02
N ASN A 481 -9.02 -25.14 -1.34
CA ASN A 481 -10.38 -24.68 -1.49
C ASN A 481 -10.67 -24.43 -2.98
N SER A 482 -11.86 -24.84 -3.46
CA SER A 482 -12.26 -24.70 -4.86
C SER A 482 -12.26 -23.26 -5.41
N SER A 483 -12.39 -22.25 -4.54
CA SER A 483 -12.36 -20.82 -4.89
C SER A 483 -11.02 -20.14 -4.55
N ASN A 484 -10.41 -20.49 -3.41
CA ASN A 484 -9.25 -19.78 -2.87
C ASN A 484 -7.89 -20.47 -3.16
N GLY A 485 -7.90 -21.67 -3.74
CA GLY A 485 -6.70 -22.42 -4.10
C GLY A 485 -6.05 -23.15 -2.92
N ALA A 486 -4.75 -23.47 -3.04
CA ALA A 486 -4.04 -24.31 -2.08
C ALA A 486 -3.74 -23.61 -0.74
N VAL A 487 -3.90 -24.34 0.36
CA VAL A 487 -3.54 -23.91 1.71
C VAL A 487 -2.03 -24.00 1.88
N ILE A 488 -1.40 -22.83 1.75
CA ILE A 488 0.04 -22.62 1.78
C ILE A 488 0.67 -23.19 3.06
N PHE A 489 0.08 -22.94 4.23
CA PHE A 489 0.63 -23.38 5.53
C PHE A 489 0.76 -24.91 5.63
N THR A 490 -0.22 -25.67 5.17
CA THR A 490 -0.17 -27.14 5.15
C THR A 490 0.98 -27.64 4.28
N LEU A 491 1.18 -27.03 3.10
CA LEU A 491 2.30 -27.39 2.20
C LEU A 491 3.67 -27.04 2.79
N ASP A 492 3.81 -25.97 3.58
CA ASP A 492 5.05 -25.66 4.30
C ASP A 492 5.41 -26.73 5.33
N LEU A 493 4.42 -27.22 6.07
CA LEU A 493 4.63 -28.26 7.07
C LEU A 493 5.04 -29.58 6.40
N PHE A 494 4.50 -29.90 5.22
CA PHE A 494 4.94 -31.04 4.41
C PHE A 494 6.29 -30.83 3.71
N ALA A 495 6.69 -29.59 3.40
CA ALA A 495 8.01 -29.29 2.85
C ALA A 495 9.10 -29.62 3.86
N ASP A 496 8.76 -29.48 5.14
CA ASP A 496 9.53 -29.99 6.28
C ASP A 496 11.01 -29.59 6.23
N LEU A 497 11.28 -28.31 5.95
CA LEU A 497 12.63 -27.76 5.79
C LEU A 497 13.55 -27.97 7.00
N LYS A 498 12.96 -28.27 8.17
CA LYS A 498 13.62 -28.48 9.45
C LYS A 498 13.59 -29.94 9.91
N ASP A 499 13.10 -30.86 9.08
CA ASP A 499 12.99 -32.31 9.36
C ASP A 499 12.27 -32.61 10.70
N ARG A 500 11.19 -31.88 10.97
CA ARG A 500 10.39 -31.97 12.20
C ARG A 500 9.30 -33.03 12.11
N TYR A 501 8.81 -33.32 10.90
CA TYR A 501 7.67 -34.20 10.68
C TYR A 501 7.97 -35.34 9.69
N PRO A 502 9.10 -36.08 9.81
CA PRO A 502 9.54 -37.07 8.82
C PRO A 502 8.63 -38.30 8.70
N ASP A 503 7.84 -38.59 9.75
CA ASP A 503 7.01 -39.78 9.85
C ASP A 503 5.55 -39.56 9.44
N ILE A 504 5.17 -38.33 9.07
CA ILE A 504 3.80 -38.03 8.66
C ILE A 504 3.55 -38.51 7.22
N LEU A 505 2.43 -39.22 7.06
CA LEU A 505 1.90 -39.70 5.79
C LEU A 505 0.44 -39.30 5.61
N ILE A 506 0.02 -39.10 4.36
CA ILE A 506 -1.37 -38.91 3.96
C ILE A 506 -1.99 -40.29 3.71
N CYS A 507 -3.12 -40.55 4.35
CA CYS A 507 -3.86 -41.80 4.24
C CYS A 507 -5.29 -41.66 3.71
N GLY A 508 -5.79 -40.43 3.58
CA GLY A 508 -7.15 -40.18 3.13
C GLY A 508 -7.39 -38.74 2.71
N GLU A 509 -8.52 -38.53 2.04
CA GLU A 509 -9.07 -37.21 1.75
C GLU A 509 -10.52 -37.07 2.24
N ALA A 510 -10.88 -35.87 2.66
CA ALA A 510 -12.23 -35.50 3.06
C ALA A 510 -12.64 -34.18 2.38
N TYR A 511 -13.94 -33.98 2.21
CA TYR A 511 -14.52 -32.80 1.58
C TYR A 511 -15.57 -32.20 2.51
N ALA A 512 -15.50 -30.89 2.69
CA ALA A 512 -16.51 -30.11 3.41
C ALA A 512 -17.25 -29.17 2.45
N TRP A 513 -18.57 -29.11 2.57
CA TRP A 513 -19.45 -28.22 1.80
C TRP A 513 -19.98 -27.12 2.75
N GLY A 514 -19.84 -25.83 2.44
CA GLY A 514 -20.35 -24.69 3.28
C GLY A 514 -21.33 -23.78 2.49
N GLN A 515 -22.21 -22.92 3.02
CA GLN A 515 -22.65 -22.39 4.34
C GLN A 515 -24.19 -22.14 4.28
N CYS A 516 -24.86 -21.82 5.41
CA CYS A 516 -26.34 -21.82 5.58
C CYS A 516 -27.07 -20.45 5.67
N LYS A 517 -26.52 -19.36 5.10
CA LYS A 517 -27.04 -17.98 5.25
C LYS A 517 -28.46 -17.78 4.71
N ALA A 518 -28.84 -18.40 3.60
CA ALA A 518 -30.17 -18.27 2.98
C ALA A 518 -31.27 -18.90 3.85
N PHE A 519 -31.00 -20.04 4.46
CA PHE A 519 -31.94 -20.68 5.41
C PHE A 519 -32.17 -19.78 6.63
N LEU A 520 -31.09 -19.30 7.25
CA LEU A 520 -31.14 -18.44 8.44
C LEU A 520 -31.86 -17.11 8.17
N ASN A 521 -31.61 -16.48 7.02
CA ASN A 521 -32.24 -15.21 6.66
C ASN A 521 -33.73 -15.34 6.27
N THR A 522 -34.19 -16.55 5.96
CA THR A 522 -35.57 -16.80 5.53
C THR A 522 -36.46 -17.26 6.70
N HIS A 523 -35.98 -18.14 7.57
CA HIS A 523 -36.81 -18.80 8.59
C HIS A 523 -36.62 -18.25 10.01
N LEU A 524 -35.48 -17.60 10.31
CA LEU A 524 -35.13 -17.13 11.66
C LEU A 524 -34.75 -15.63 11.64
N ARG A 525 -35.68 -14.79 11.18
CA ARG A 525 -35.51 -13.32 11.19
C ARG A 525 -35.77 -12.75 12.58
N GLY A 526 -34.81 -11.98 13.10
CA GLY A 526 -34.94 -11.28 14.40
C GLY A 526 -34.60 -12.13 15.63
N VAL A 527 -34.00 -13.31 15.44
CA VAL A 527 -33.40 -14.09 16.53
C VAL A 527 -31.95 -13.64 16.69
N GLU A 528 -31.57 -13.32 17.92
CA GLU A 528 -30.20 -12.96 18.32
C GLU A 528 -29.25 -14.11 17.96
N ARG A 529 -28.19 -13.79 17.22
CA ARG A 529 -27.22 -14.78 16.72
C ARG A 529 -25.98 -14.68 17.58
N GLN A 530 -25.61 -15.81 18.18
CA GLN A 530 -24.43 -15.89 19.02
C GLN A 530 -23.37 -16.73 18.30
N ASP A 531 -22.25 -16.13 17.96
CA ASP A 531 -21.17 -16.85 17.28
C ASP A 531 -20.38 -17.69 18.29
N CYS A 532 -20.03 -18.89 17.87
CA CYS A 532 -19.37 -19.89 18.71
C CYS A 532 -18.02 -20.28 18.12
N SER A 533 -17.12 -20.77 18.98
CA SER A 533 -15.77 -21.19 18.57
C SER A 533 -15.76 -22.36 17.58
N SER A 534 -16.84 -23.15 17.54
CA SER A 534 -17.06 -24.30 16.64
C SER A 534 -18.54 -24.67 16.63
N THR A 535 -18.97 -25.48 15.67
CA THR A 535 -20.33 -26.03 15.65
C THR A 535 -20.59 -26.97 16.83
N SER A 536 -19.55 -27.66 17.30
CA SER A 536 -19.59 -28.50 18.50
C SER A 536 -19.81 -27.68 19.77
N ARG A 537 -19.13 -26.54 19.89
CA ARG A 537 -19.34 -25.57 20.98
C ARG A 537 -20.73 -24.98 20.93
N ALA A 538 -21.23 -24.62 19.74
CA ALA A 538 -22.59 -24.12 19.57
C ALA A 538 -23.63 -25.14 20.06
N ALA A 539 -23.47 -26.42 19.70
CA ALA A 539 -24.32 -27.50 20.19
C ALA A 539 -24.21 -27.68 21.72
N GLU A 540 -23.02 -27.57 22.30
CA GLU A 540 -22.85 -27.66 23.76
C GLU A 540 -23.51 -26.50 24.50
N GLU A 541 -23.37 -25.28 24.00
CA GLU A 541 -23.98 -24.09 24.59
C GLU A 541 -25.51 -24.14 24.49
N ALA A 542 -26.05 -24.57 23.34
CA ALA A 542 -27.48 -24.80 23.19
C ALA A 542 -28.02 -25.93 24.10
N ALA A 543 -27.24 -26.99 24.33
CA ALA A 543 -27.63 -28.08 25.23
C ALA A 543 -27.57 -27.69 26.71
N ARG A 544 -26.71 -26.74 27.08
CA ARG A 544 -26.63 -26.19 28.45
C ARG A 544 -27.80 -25.25 28.78
N ASP A 545 -28.45 -24.68 27.77
CA ASP A 545 -29.63 -23.84 27.96
C ASP A 545 -30.86 -24.68 28.32
N ALA A 546 -31.16 -24.76 29.62
CA ALA A 546 -32.33 -25.46 30.14
C ALA A 546 -33.68 -24.77 29.81
N SER A 547 -33.66 -23.56 29.22
CA SER A 547 -34.87 -22.83 28.85
C SER A 547 -35.47 -23.30 27.52
N GLY A 548 -34.68 -23.97 26.68
CA GLY A 548 -35.09 -24.45 25.36
C GLY A 548 -35.30 -23.33 24.32
N ALA A 549 -34.78 -22.12 24.58
CA ALA A 549 -34.88 -20.97 23.69
C ALA A 549 -33.70 -20.89 22.70
N SER A 550 -32.57 -21.52 23.02
CA SER A 550 -31.40 -21.58 22.16
C SER A 550 -31.46 -22.71 21.14
N ALA A 551 -30.99 -22.45 19.92
CA ALA A 551 -30.80 -23.44 18.86
C ALA A 551 -29.41 -23.24 18.22
N ALA A 552 -28.74 -24.34 17.90
CA ALA A 552 -27.40 -24.30 17.31
C ALA A 552 -27.42 -24.69 15.84
N VAL A 553 -26.73 -23.92 15.00
CA VAL A 553 -26.32 -24.37 13.67
C VAL A 553 -25.12 -25.27 13.86
N SER A 554 -25.31 -26.57 13.67
CA SER A 554 -24.24 -27.54 13.90
C SER A 554 -24.33 -28.74 12.98
N SER A 555 -23.22 -29.49 12.91
CA SER A 555 -23.23 -30.81 12.26
C SER A 555 -24.20 -31.74 12.98
N ALA A 556 -24.76 -32.70 12.23
CA ALA A 556 -25.69 -33.66 12.80
C ALA A 556 -25.04 -34.53 13.90
N MET A 557 -23.72 -34.62 13.87
CA MET A 557 -22.83 -35.24 14.82
C MET A 557 -22.86 -34.52 16.19
N ALA A 558 -22.50 -33.24 16.20
CA ALA A 558 -22.43 -32.41 17.40
C ALA A 558 -23.75 -32.35 18.17
N ALA A 559 -24.88 -32.21 17.47
CA ALA A 559 -26.21 -32.19 18.07
C ALA A 559 -26.54 -33.51 18.80
N LYS A 560 -26.17 -34.66 18.23
CA LYS A 560 -26.40 -35.97 18.84
C LYS A 560 -25.54 -36.21 20.08
N MET A 561 -24.26 -35.81 20.04
CA MET A 561 -23.36 -35.95 21.20
C MET A 561 -23.90 -35.21 22.42
N GLN A 562 -24.55 -34.06 22.21
CA GLN A 562 -25.12 -33.24 23.27
C GLN A 562 -26.60 -33.57 23.58
N GLY A 563 -27.20 -34.55 22.89
CA GLY A 563 -28.58 -34.97 23.11
C GLY A 563 -29.64 -33.96 22.67
N LEU A 564 -29.34 -33.11 21.68
CA LEU A 564 -30.23 -32.08 21.15
C LEU A 564 -31.20 -32.61 20.08
N ASP A 565 -32.39 -32.03 20.03
CA ASP A 565 -33.40 -32.32 19.00
C ASP A 565 -33.10 -31.58 17.67
N PHE A 566 -33.41 -32.24 16.55
CA PHE A 566 -33.23 -31.66 15.21
C PHE A 566 -34.43 -30.82 14.79
N LEU A 567 -34.24 -29.49 14.66
CA LEU A 567 -35.27 -28.57 14.16
C LEU A 567 -35.35 -28.53 12.62
N ALA A 568 -34.20 -28.56 11.93
CA ALA A 568 -34.10 -28.61 10.47
C ALA A 568 -32.78 -29.29 10.05
N LYS A 569 -32.73 -29.90 8.87
CA LYS A 569 -31.54 -30.58 8.32
C LYS A 569 -31.28 -30.12 6.88
N GLY A 570 -30.00 -30.08 6.47
CA GLY A 570 -29.61 -29.75 5.09
C GLY A 570 -29.86 -28.28 4.75
N ILE A 571 -29.34 -27.36 5.58
CA ILE A 571 -29.63 -25.93 5.53
C ILE A 571 -28.60 -25.10 4.74
N ASN A 572 -27.72 -25.75 3.97
CA ASN A 572 -26.64 -25.13 3.17
C ASN A 572 -27.20 -24.38 1.93
N ASP A 573 -26.52 -23.31 1.51
CA ASP A 573 -26.98 -22.36 0.48
C ASP A 573 -26.50 -22.68 -0.93
N ARG A 574 -25.33 -23.32 -1.06
CA ARG A 574 -24.67 -23.57 -2.35
C ARG A 574 -23.93 -24.90 -2.35
N ASP A 575 -24.07 -25.62 -3.47
CA ASP A 575 -23.45 -26.93 -3.72
C ASP A 575 -22.07 -26.83 -4.39
N ASP A 576 -21.49 -25.63 -4.57
CA ASP A 576 -20.30 -25.42 -5.45
C ASP A 576 -19.01 -24.98 -4.75
N ASN A 577 -19.05 -24.65 -3.44
CA ASN A 577 -17.84 -24.32 -2.68
C ASN A 577 -17.43 -25.49 -1.77
N THR A 578 -16.34 -26.17 -2.14
CA THR A 578 -15.85 -27.36 -1.43
C THR A 578 -14.42 -27.15 -0.97
N THR A 579 -14.17 -27.38 0.32
CA THR A 579 -12.83 -27.42 0.88
C THR A 579 -12.36 -28.87 0.98
N ARG A 580 -11.20 -29.16 0.41
CA ARG A 580 -10.53 -30.46 0.45
C ARG A 580 -9.58 -30.52 1.64
N PHE A 581 -9.63 -31.63 2.36
CA PHE A 581 -8.80 -31.92 3.53
C PHE A 581 -7.99 -33.19 3.31
N PHE A 582 -6.79 -33.24 3.88
CA PHE A 582 -6.00 -34.47 4.02
C PHE A 582 -6.13 -35.07 5.41
N VAL A 583 -6.18 -36.40 5.43
CA VAL A 583 -6.10 -37.20 6.65
C VAL A 583 -4.67 -37.69 6.81
N LEU A 584 -4.03 -37.22 7.86
CA LEU A 584 -2.66 -37.52 8.26
C LEU A 584 -2.63 -38.72 9.18
N ARG A 585 -1.54 -39.48 9.11
CA ARG A 585 -1.20 -40.56 10.04
C ARG A 585 0.30 -40.66 10.21
N ARG A 586 0.74 -41.41 11.22
CA ARG A 586 2.15 -41.72 11.46
C ARG A 586 2.58 -43.02 10.75
N ARG A 587 3.75 -43.02 10.11
CA ARG A 587 4.33 -44.14 9.36
C ARG A 587 4.40 -45.47 10.12
N ALA A 588 4.64 -45.44 11.44
CA ALA A 588 4.72 -46.64 12.26
C ALA A 588 3.41 -47.48 12.29
N ALA A 589 2.26 -46.87 11.97
CA ALA A 589 0.98 -47.58 11.89
C ALA A 589 0.83 -48.42 10.61
N GLU A 590 1.61 -48.14 9.56
CA GLU A 590 1.53 -48.84 8.26
C GLU A 590 2.11 -50.27 8.32
N GLU A 591 3.06 -50.52 9.22
CA GLU A 591 3.58 -51.88 9.49
C GLU A 591 2.62 -52.72 10.35
N ALA A 592 1.68 -52.08 11.06
CA ALA A 592 0.65 -52.75 11.86
C ALA A 592 -0.62 -53.10 11.05
N GLU A 593 -0.91 -52.38 9.96
CA GLU A 593 -2.11 -52.52 9.12
C GLU A 593 -2.01 -53.58 8.00
N ALA A 594 -0.91 -54.33 7.90
CA ALA A 594 -0.88 -55.54 7.07
C ALA A 594 -2.00 -56.55 7.46
N ASP A 595 -2.61 -56.35 8.64
CA ASP A 595 -3.77 -57.06 9.17
C ASP A 595 -5.08 -56.21 9.12
N GLY A 596 -5.47 -55.70 7.94
CA GLY A 596 -6.89 -55.57 7.56
C GLY A 596 -7.80 -54.46 8.14
N GLU A 597 -7.33 -53.52 8.96
CA GLU A 597 -8.16 -52.47 9.59
C GLU A 597 -7.81 -51.02 9.19
N GLY A 598 -7.68 -50.73 7.88
CA GLY A 598 -7.50 -49.35 7.40
C GLY A 598 -8.78 -48.48 7.44
N PHE A 599 -8.60 -47.15 7.36
CA PHE A 599 -9.65 -46.12 7.31
C PHE A 599 -10.80 -46.47 6.33
N ARG A 600 -12.04 -46.58 6.83
CA ARG A 600 -13.27 -46.83 6.04
C ARG A 600 -14.28 -45.68 6.22
N PRO A 601 -14.56 -44.87 5.19
CA PRO A 601 -15.62 -43.87 5.23
C PRO A 601 -17.01 -44.50 5.31
N ARG A 602 -18.02 -43.70 5.66
CA ARG A 602 -19.39 -44.10 5.99
C ARG A 602 -20.19 -44.80 4.87
N GLU A 603 -19.75 -44.77 3.62
CA GLU A 603 -20.45 -45.32 2.43
C GLU A 603 -19.69 -46.46 1.73
N TRP A 604 -19.11 -47.39 2.49
CA TRP A 604 -18.54 -48.61 1.92
C TRP A 604 -19.58 -49.75 1.93
N GLU A 605 -20.28 -49.97 0.82
CA GLU A 605 -20.99 -51.24 0.58
C GLU A 605 -20.03 -52.27 -0.03
N GLY A 606 -19.91 -53.43 0.64
CA GLY A 606 -18.86 -54.41 0.39
C GLY A 606 -18.81 -54.98 -1.03
N GLY A 607 -17.66 -54.79 -1.69
CA GLY A 607 -17.20 -55.65 -2.77
C GLY A 607 -16.06 -56.53 -2.26
N GLU A 608 -16.26 -57.85 -2.26
CA GLU A 608 -15.22 -58.84 -1.97
C GLU A 608 -14.00 -58.64 -2.89
N SER A 609 -12.82 -58.83 -2.31
CA SER A 609 -11.52 -58.84 -2.97
C SER A 609 -11.49 -59.83 -4.14
N GLY A 610 -11.71 -59.31 -5.35
CA GLY A 610 -11.40 -59.97 -6.61
C GLY A 610 -10.20 -59.25 -7.25
N GLY A 611 -9.11 -59.97 -7.49
CA GLY A 611 -7.92 -59.40 -8.11
C GLY A 611 -8.24 -58.73 -9.45
N VAL A 612 -7.87 -57.46 -9.58
CA VAL A 612 -7.92 -56.73 -10.85
C VAL A 612 -6.60 -55.99 -11.02
N ASP A 613 -5.63 -56.67 -11.62
CA ASP A 613 -4.59 -56.01 -12.39
C ASP A 613 -5.27 -55.29 -13.57
N GLY A 614 -5.44 -53.96 -13.49
CA GLY A 614 -6.06 -53.20 -14.58
C GLY A 614 -6.19 -51.70 -14.28
N ASP A 615 -6.27 -50.90 -15.35
CA ASP A 615 -6.34 -49.41 -15.35
C ASP A 615 -7.33 -48.79 -14.34
N ALA A 616 -8.32 -49.55 -13.83
CA ALA A 616 -9.29 -49.11 -12.83
C ALA A 616 -8.66 -48.78 -11.46
N ASP A 617 -7.64 -49.52 -11.01
CA ASP A 617 -6.96 -49.25 -9.73
C ASP A 617 -6.09 -47.98 -9.81
N MET A 618 -5.61 -47.63 -11.01
CA MET A 618 -4.90 -46.37 -11.23
C MET A 618 -5.83 -45.16 -11.15
N GLU A 619 -7.11 -45.29 -11.52
CA GLU A 619 -8.06 -44.17 -11.46
C GLU A 619 -8.64 -43.94 -10.06
N ALA A 620 -8.78 -44.99 -9.26
CA ALA A 620 -9.32 -44.92 -7.91
C ALA A 620 -8.34 -44.31 -6.89
N TRP A 621 -7.03 -44.41 -7.11
CA TRP A 621 -6.03 -43.95 -6.14
C TRP A 621 -5.32 -42.66 -6.56
N LYS A 622 -4.90 -41.88 -5.57
CA LYS A 622 -4.01 -40.72 -5.72
C LYS A 622 -2.79 -40.89 -4.83
N SER A 623 -1.69 -40.28 -5.27
CA SER A 623 -0.44 -40.19 -4.52
C SER A 623 0.12 -38.78 -4.58
N LEU A 624 0.79 -38.37 -3.51
CA LEU A 624 1.53 -37.10 -3.44
C LEU A 624 3.01 -37.37 -3.22
N VAL A 625 3.84 -36.73 -4.03
CA VAL A 625 5.29 -36.73 -3.87
C VAL A 625 5.80 -35.29 -3.80
N SER A 626 6.77 -35.05 -2.93
CA SER A 626 7.55 -33.81 -2.97
C SER A 626 8.96 -34.09 -3.49
N PHE A 627 9.53 -33.18 -4.29
CA PHE A 627 10.90 -33.31 -4.77
C PHE A 627 11.57 -31.97 -5.06
N THR A 628 12.90 -31.95 -5.08
CA THR A 628 13.71 -30.82 -5.53
C THR A 628 14.50 -31.21 -6.78
N VAL A 629 14.77 -30.22 -7.62
CA VAL A 629 15.57 -30.39 -8.84
C VAL A 629 16.85 -29.56 -8.73
N ASP A 630 17.84 -29.85 -9.57
CA ASP A 630 18.95 -28.92 -9.76
C ASP A 630 18.49 -27.76 -10.65
N HIS A 631 18.27 -26.61 -10.04
CA HIS A 631 17.77 -25.42 -10.73
C HIS A 631 18.80 -24.80 -11.69
N ASN A 632 20.04 -25.29 -11.70
CA ASN A 632 21.08 -24.85 -12.65
C ASN A 632 21.11 -25.68 -13.93
N ASP A 633 20.44 -26.84 -13.98
CA ASP A 633 20.47 -27.74 -15.12
C ASP A 633 19.25 -27.50 -16.05
N PRO A 634 19.46 -27.07 -17.31
CA PRO A 634 18.37 -26.78 -18.23
C PRO A 634 17.52 -28.02 -18.51
N GLY A 635 16.25 -27.98 -18.10
CA GLY A 635 15.31 -29.09 -18.32
C GLY A 635 15.06 -29.97 -17.11
N ALA A 636 15.78 -29.79 -16.00
CA ALA A 636 15.69 -30.66 -14.82
C ALA A 636 14.25 -30.87 -14.27
N LEU A 637 13.41 -29.82 -14.27
CA LEU A 637 12.00 -29.95 -13.90
C LEU A 637 11.20 -30.73 -14.95
N ALA A 638 11.44 -30.49 -16.23
CA ALA A 638 10.77 -31.20 -17.32
C ALA A 638 11.14 -32.69 -17.30
N ASP A 639 12.41 -33.01 -17.05
CA ASP A 639 12.90 -34.38 -16.93
C ASP A 639 12.27 -35.09 -15.72
N SER A 640 12.18 -34.40 -14.58
CA SER A 640 11.53 -34.93 -13.37
C SER A 640 10.04 -35.21 -13.58
N LEU A 641 9.32 -34.34 -14.29
CA LEU A 641 7.90 -34.55 -14.62
C LEU A 641 7.72 -35.60 -15.73
N ALA A 642 8.69 -35.75 -16.64
CA ALA A 642 8.63 -36.73 -17.71
C ALA A 642 8.71 -38.18 -17.21
N VAL A 643 9.30 -38.41 -16.03
CA VAL A 643 9.41 -39.74 -15.39
C VAL A 643 8.05 -40.43 -15.24
N PHE A 644 6.97 -39.69 -15.02
CA PHE A 644 5.63 -40.27 -14.83
C PHE A 644 5.00 -40.79 -16.13
N LYS A 645 5.46 -40.29 -17.29
CA LYS A 645 4.85 -40.55 -18.61
C LYS A 645 5.01 -42.00 -19.10
N PRO A 646 6.20 -42.65 -19.04
CA PRO A 646 6.35 -44.07 -19.42
C PRO A 646 5.44 -45.01 -18.63
N TYR A 647 5.14 -44.65 -17.39
CA TYR A 647 4.29 -45.41 -16.48
C TYR A 647 2.80 -45.07 -16.59
N LYS A 648 2.42 -44.19 -17.52
CA LYS A 648 1.04 -43.73 -17.74
C LYS A 648 0.37 -43.11 -16.50
N LEU A 649 1.15 -42.53 -15.60
CA LEU A 649 0.63 -41.87 -14.40
C LEU A 649 0.21 -40.44 -14.75
N ASN A 650 -1.07 -40.12 -14.56
CA ASN A 650 -1.60 -38.79 -14.82
C ASN A 650 -1.37 -37.86 -13.62
N LEU A 651 -0.78 -36.69 -13.86
CA LEU A 651 -0.59 -35.66 -12.84
C LEU A 651 -1.89 -34.86 -12.68
N THR A 652 -2.36 -34.66 -11.45
CA THR A 652 -3.62 -33.97 -11.14
C THR A 652 -3.39 -32.56 -10.59
N SER A 653 -2.28 -32.34 -9.87
CA SER A 653 -1.94 -31.02 -9.32
C SER A 653 -0.43 -30.86 -9.18
N ILE A 654 0.07 -29.63 -9.31
CA ILE A 654 1.46 -29.27 -9.03
C ILE A 654 1.50 -27.96 -8.24
N ASN A 655 2.10 -28.02 -7.06
CA ASN A 655 2.33 -26.86 -6.19
C ASN A 655 3.83 -26.68 -5.92
N THR A 656 4.28 -25.47 -5.62
CA THR A 656 5.69 -25.18 -5.35
C THR A 656 5.87 -24.39 -4.08
N ARG A 657 6.90 -24.70 -3.31
CA ARG A 657 7.31 -23.95 -2.12
C ARG A 657 8.79 -23.59 -2.19
N PRO A 658 9.21 -22.44 -1.65
CA PRO A 658 10.64 -22.12 -1.54
C PRO A 658 11.38 -23.19 -0.72
N SER A 659 12.51 -23.67 -1.24
CA SER A 659 13.31 -24.72 -0.59
C SER A 659 14.12 -24.23 0.62
N GLY A 660 14.29 -22.92 0.79
CA GLY A 660 15.08 -22.33 1.88
C GLY A 660 16.60 -22.56 1.80
N VAL A 661 17.09 -23.38 0.85
CA VAL A 661 18.53 -23.70 0.69
C VAL A 661 19.26 -22.59 -0.06
N GLU A 662 18.74 -22.17 -1.22
CA GLU A 662 19.23 -21.03 -1.99
C GLU A 662 18.05 -20.23 -2.54
N LYS A 663 18.31 -18.97 -2.87
CA LYS A 663 17.29 -18.09 -3.46
C LYS A 663 16.79 -18.69 -4.77
N TRP A 664 15.47 -18.68 -4.94
CA TRP A 664 14.79 -19.14 -6.17
C TRP A 664 14.88 -20.65 -6.44
N ASN A 665 15.33 -21.45 -5.47
CA ASN A 665 15.19 -22.90 -5.51
C ASN A 665 13.88 -23.32 -4.85
N TYR A 666 13.15 -24.21 -5.50
CA TYR A 666 11.83 -24.68 -5.07
C TYR A 666 11.79 -26.18 -4.75
N ILE A 667 10.91 -26.55 -3.83
CA ILE A 667 10.36 -27.90 -3.62
C ILE A 667 9.03 -27.96 -4.38
N PHE A 668 8.87 -28.99 -5.19
CA PHE A 668 7.66 -29.26 -5.97
C PHE A 668 6.85 -30.34 -5.29
N PHE A 669 5.54 -30.13 -5.15
CA PHE A 669 4.56 -31.10 -4.70
C PHE A 669 3.73 -31.50 -5.91
N VAL A 670 3.80 -32.77 -6.29
CA VAL A 670 3.09 -33.30 -7.45
C VAL A 670 2.12 -34.38 -6.99
N GLU A 671 0.83 -34.12 -7.22
CA GLU A 671 -0.22 -35.09 -7.04
C GLU A 671 -0.45 -35.84 -8.37
N PHE A 672 -0.61 -37.15 -8.30
CA PHE A 672 -0.85 -37.98 -9.46
C PHE A 672 -1.71 -39.19 -9.14
N ARG A 673 -2.34 -39.75 -10.17
CA ARG A 673 -3.18 -40.95 -10.09
C ARG A 673 -2.33 -42.21 -9.97
N GLY A 674 -2.73 -43.12 -9.07
CA GLY A 674 -2.08 -44.38 -8.76
C GLY A 674 -1.66 -44.51 -7.28
N ARG A 675 -1.47 -45.75 -6.83
CA ARG A 675 -1.03 -46.10 -5.47
C ARG A 675 0.36 -46.72 -5.45
N ARG A 676 1.13 -46.43 -4.40
CA ARG A 676 2.35 -47.18 -4.07
C ARG A 676 1.99 -48.55 -3.46
N LEU A 677 2.48 -49.63 -4.07
CA LEU A 677 2.23 -51.00 -3.60
C LEU A 677 3.31 -51.46 -2.61
N ALA A 678 2.95 -52.42 -1.75
CA ALA A 678 3.90 -53.07 -0.85
C ALA A 678 4.90 -53.92 -1.67
N GLY A 679 6.18 -53.55 -1.66
CA GLY A 679 7.24 -54.19 -2.44
C GLY A 679 7.95 -53.24 -3.42
N LYS A 680 8.66 -53.80 -4.42
CA LYS A 680 9.32 -53.03 -5.49
C LYS A 680 8.53 -53.02 -6.81
N GLU A 681 7.43 -53.76 -6.87
CA GLU A 681 6.61 -53.90 -8.07
C GLU A 681 5.51 -52.84 -8.09
N GLY A 682 5.08 -52.44 -9.29
CA GLY A 682 4.04 -51.43 -9.50
C GLY A 682 4.53 -50.17 -10.24
N ALA A 683 3.63 -49.57 -11.02
CA ALA A 683 3.92 -48.41 -11.86
C ALA A 683 4.41 -47.19 -11.05
N VAL A 684 3.79 -46.93 -9.88
CA VAL A 684 4.20 -45.85 -8.97
C VAL A 684 5.56 -46.12 -8.34
N ASN A 685 5.85 -47.35 -7.91
CA ASN A 685 7.12 -47.71 -7.30
C ASN A 685 8.28 -47.57 -8.31
N ALA A 686 8.06 -47.96 -9.57
CA ALA A 686 9.01 -47.78 -10.65
C ALA A 686 9.21 -46.29 -11.00
N ALA A 687 8.12 -45.51 -11.09
CA ALA A 687 8.20 -44.07 -11.33
C ALA A 687 8.96 -43.32 -10.22
N LEU A 688 8.73 -43.65 -8.95
CA LEU A 688 9.47 -43.05 -7.83
C LEU A 688 10.95 -43.46 -7.83
N SER A 689 11.26 -44.69 -8.24
CA SER A 689 12.66 -45.14 -8.40
C SER A 689 13.37 -44.34 -9.50
N ASP A 690 12.72 -44.12 -10.64
CA ASP A 690 13.27 -43.32 -11.73
C ASP A 690 13.36 -41.83 -11.38
N LEU A 691 12.40 -41.32 -10.61
CA LEU A 691 12.44 -39.94 -10.10
C LEU A 691 13.67 -39.73 -9.23
N GLY A 692 14.06 -40.73 -8.44
CA GLY A 692 15.29 -40.70 -7.65
C GLY A 692 16.59 -40.60 -8.46
N ASN A 693 16.57 -40.94 -9.75
CA ASN A 693 17.74 -40.80 -10.63
C ASN A 693 17.87 -39.39 -11.22
N VAL A 694 16.77 -38.62 -11.27
CA VAL A 694 16.69 -37.31 -11.94
C VAL A 694 16.54 -36.16 -10.94
N ALA A 695 15.74 -36.36 -9.89
CA ALA A 695 15.54 -35.38 -8.83
C ALA A 695 16.73 -35.36 -7.86
N ARG A 696 17.02 -34.17 -7.31
CA ARG A 696 18.08 -33.99 -6.31
C ARG A 696 17.73 -34.66 -5.00
N ASN A 697 16.49 -34.51 -4.54
CA ASN A 697 15.89 -35.21 -3.40
C ASN A 697 14.40 -35.41 -3.68
N TRP A 698 13.80 -36.47 -3.14
CA TRP A 698 12.35 -36.66 -3.18
C TRP A 698 11.85 -37.35 -1.90
N ARG A 699 10.58 -37.09 -1.56
CA ARG A 699 9.87 -37.66 -0.42
C ARG A 699 8.47 -38.04 -0.86
N TRP A 700 8.13 -39.31 -0.71
CA TRP A 700 6.74 -39.76 -0.87
C TRP A 700 5.94 -39.42 0.40
N LEU A 701 4.79 -38.76 0.20
CA LEU A 701 3.96 -38.25 1.28
C LEU A 701 2.73 -39.11 1.56
N GLY A 702 2.34 -40.02 0.66
CA GLY A 702 1.24 -40.95 0.89
C GLY A 702 0.52 -41.36 -0.38
N SER A 703 -0.33 -42.38 -0.27
CA SER A 703 -1.28 -42.81 -1.29
C SER A 703 -2.64 -43.08 -0.64
N TRP A 704 -3.72 -42.58 -1.23
CA TRP A 704 -5.07 -42.71 -0.72
C TRP A 704 -6.09 -42.91 -1.84
N GLU A 705 -7.23 -43.47 -1.51
CA GLU A 705 -8.34 -43.66 -2.45
C GLU A 705 -9.07 -42.32 -2.65
N SER A 706 -9.36 -41.99 -3.91
CA SER A 706 -10.01 -40.74 -4.26
C SER A 706 -11.52 -40.86 -4.18
N LYS A 707 -12.16 -39.95 -3.43
CA LYS A 707 -13.62 -39.93 -3.26
C LYS A 707 -14.39 -39.31 -4.44
N LEU A 708 -13.69 -38.76 -5.43
CA LEU A 708 -14.28 -38.12 -6.62
C LEU A 708 -14.59 -39.13 -7.76
N ALA A 709 -14.37 -40.43 -7.56
CA ALA A 709 -14.52 -41.47 -8.58
C ALA A 709 -15.90 -42.18 -8.60
N THR A 710 -16.88 -41.69 -7.83
CA THR A 710 -18.28 -42.19 -7.82
C THR A 710 -19.28 -41.06 -7.94
#